data_AF-A0AAN5AWS2-F1
#
_entry.id   AF-A0AAN5AWS2-F1
#
_cell.length_a   1.000
_cell.length_b   1.000
_cell.length_c   1.000
_cell.angle_alpha   90.00
_cell.angle_beta   90.00
_cell.angle_gamma   90.00
#
_symmetry.space_group_name_H-M   'P 1'
#
loop_
_entity.id
_entity.type
_entity.pdbx_description
1 polymer ?
#
loop_
_entity_poly.entity_id
_entity_poly.type
_entity_poly.pdbx_seq_one_letter_code
_entity_poly.pdbx_strand_id
1 'polypeptide(L)'
;MKINNLIYVLLFALVCFITGCEDDDSLFSGDENYITSFRLIEGEHVYAGCIVGDSLVLSIPESVSLENVEVEFTASENATLSPDPASIDDWGKERTFTVTSYNQASRSYKYIVIRTLVAQAGDVVLTTPEEIETFAARGINKIEGNLVIGKPLGTVKEDSLVSLAPLSSLKEVAGRVTINPTFAGVSLDGLQNLESVGGFTMLARASEYGAYGLRDLKEMVLPNLRKVGSDLVISADTLYSVDLRALESVGGSFTIETRDIRSMDLSALQVIAGKFSFSGRNGNMLFPERLELPKLGMVGDKVEINNPIRMKELLFPALTSAAGITLQQTGVLEKVDFSQLREVAETLTLQWTHRVKEYDLSQLQSVGGFRVYYIEDLEKINLHQLSRVGTGGFTIEVCNKLNDLDLAALTEVQGNFVLSAPADLNALKEVGGNLTFSANTENFDGFNSLTSVGGNFALSGTAKEVNGFKALTTIKGSMTLNNMNNVTCVNGFDALRSIGSGLSISNMEKVEEFPFLANLQGAQFAQCSFSRLPALQGLDISVFSTSKLTIDNVGADFVLRGNSELDGEVTLNSSRGVRFDGIEKVQTLTVTGFTQKESAVFNFTGLKQVDKLTVNLGYVTENAAALCFPDLEEVTGLLTLSEGSYGNFKQIEPVQLPVLRKVGALTYTGVIPVLELPALESVEGEFRVSTSYQNGPVRMLEEIRMPNLKNVGGLVLTSNAYSADNYNNLITDLSCFSALESAGYVNIQKQAALVSFEGLEKVINKLEGEDSWTVSENAYNPTFEQVKAGELVK
;
A
#
# COMPACT_ATOMS: atom_id res chain seq x y z
N MET A 1 -15.03 -19.62 24.63
CA MET A 1 -15.21 -20.34 25.91
C MET A 1 -16.70 -20.66 26.04
N LYS A 2 -17.08 -21.93 25.92
CA LYS A 2 -18.46 -22.42 26.08
C LYS A 2 -18.69 -22.77 27.54
N ILE A 3 -19.88 -22.50 28.07
CA ILE A 3 -20.66 -23.34 29.00
C ILE A 3 -21.90 -22.53 29.48
N ASN A 4 -23.02 -23.25 29.64
CA ASN A 4 -24.32 -22.86 30.19
C ASN A 4 -25.37 -22.26 29.23
N ASN A 5 -25.96 -23.15 28.42
CA ASN A 5 -27.39 -23.16 28.13
C ASN A 5 -27.80 -24.60 27.85
N LEU A 6 -28.29 -25.31 28.87
CA LEU A 6 -28.98 -26.59 28.70
C LEU A 6 -29.84 -26.87 29.94
N ILE A 7 -31.04 -26.31 29.99
CA ILE A 7 -32.13 -26.90 30.77
C ILE A 7 -33.25 -27.19 29.80
N TYR A 8 -33.48 -28.48 29.63
CA TYR A 8 -34.43 -29.12 28.74
C TYR A 8 -35.87 -28.77 29.12
N VAL A 9 -36.64 -28.41 28.09
CA VAL A 9 -38.09 -28.65 28.04
C VAL A 9 -38.30 -30.16 28.11
N LEU A 10 -38.95 -30.64 29.17
CA LEU A 10 -39.40 -32.02 29.28
C LEU A 10 -40.87 -32.03 29.67
N LEU A 11 -41.69 -32.25 28.65
CA LEU A 11 -43.10 -32.60 28.70
C LEU A 11 -43.26 -33.87 29.55
N PHE A 12 -43.97 -33.80 30.67
CA PHE A 12 -44.28 -34.98 31.47
C PHE A 12 -45.80 -35.20 31.49
N ALA A 13 -46.26 -36.09 30.61
CA ALA A 13 -47.48 -36.85 30.82
C ALA A 13 -47.08 -38.10 31.61
N LEU A 14 -47.52 -38.22 32.86
CA LEU A 14 -47.41 -39.47 33.61
C LEU A 14 -48.69 -39.72 34.41
N VAL A 15 -49.30 -40.85 34.08
CA VAL A 15 -50.39 -41.51 34.77
C VAL A 15 -49.89 -41.99 36.12
N CYS A 16 -50.50 -41.52 37.22
CA CYS A 16 -50.23 -42.06 38.56
C CYS A 16 -51.10 -43.30 38.81
N PHE A 17 -50.42 -44.42 39.07
CA PHE A 17 -50.98 -45.66 39.61
C PHE A 17 -51.41 -45.46 41.07
N ILE A 18 -52.51 -46.13 41.43
CA ILE A 18 -53.03 -46.27 42.79
C ILE A 18 -52.38 -47.50 43.45
N THR A 19 -51.82 -47.33 44.65
CA THR A 19 -51.69 -48.29 45.77
C THR A 19 -51.11 -47.49 46.94
N GLY A 20 -51.52 -47.53 48.20
CA GLY A 20 -52.39 -48.40 48.99
C GLY A 20 -51.99 -48.13 50.46
N CYS A 21 -52.97 -47.92 51.34
CA CYS A 21 -52.84 -47.50 52.74
C CYS A 21 -51.79 -48.25 53.58
N GLU A 22 -51.16 -47.52 54.50
CA GLU A 22 -50.96 -48.01 55.87
C GLU A 22 -51.81 -47.15 56.81
N ASP A 23 -52.65 -47.84 57.58
CA ASP A 23 -53.45 -47.29 58.68
C ASP A 23 -52.51 -46.82 59.79
N ASP A 24 -52.53 -45.54 60.09
CA ASP A 24 -52.15 -45.02 61.40
C ASP A 24 -53.24 -44.05 61.85
N ASP A 25 -53.98 -44.46 62.88
CA ASP A 25 -54.85 -43.59 63.68
C ASP A 25 -53.96 -42.52 64.34
N SER A 26 -53.62 -41.48 63.58
CA SER A 26 -52.87 -40.33 64.08
C SER A 26 -53.82 -39.36 64.78
N LEU A 27 -53.57 -39.18 66.09
CA LEU A 27 -53.97 -37.98 66.82
C LEU A 27 -53.48 -36.77 66.02
N PHE A 28 -54.39 -35.94 65.53
CA PHE A 28 -54.08 -34.73 64.76
C PHE A 28 -52.91 -33.94 65.41
N SER A 29 -51.71 -34.00 64.80
CA SER A 29 -50.50 -33.31 65.26
C SER A 29 -50.55 -31.81 64.98
N GLY A 30 -51.35 -31.42 63.98
CA GLY A 30 -51.58 -30.04 63.59
C GLY A 30 -50.32 -29.30 63.16
N ASP A 31 -49.25 -29.99 62.78
CA ASP A 31 -47.95 -29.44 62.37
C ASP A 31 -47.81 -29.24 60.85
N GLU A 32 -48.76 -29.75 60.07
CA GLU A 32 -48.75 -29.65 58.61
C GLU A 32 -48.87 -28.21 58.12
N ASN A 33 -47.87 -27.75 57.38
CA ASN A 33 -47.76 -26.37 56.88
C ASN A 33 -47.36 -26.30 55.40
N TYR A 34 -47.93 -27.16 54.55
CA TYR A 34 -47.59 -27.21 53.15
C TYR A 34 -48.72 -26.75 52.23
N ILE A 35 -48.36 -26.24 51.05
CA ILE A 35 -49.29 -25.94 49.95
C ILE A 35 -49.35 -27.18 49.06
N THR A 36 -50.54 -27.70 48.79
CA THR A 36 -50.76 -28.90 47.97
C THR A 36 -51.02 -28.56 46.50
N SER A 37 -51.65 -27.43 46.22
CA SER A 37 -51.84 -26.90 44.87
C SER A 37 -52.13 -25.41 44.89
N PHE A 38 -51.81 -24.74 43.79
CA PHE A 38 -52.36 -23.41 43.50
C PHE A 38 -52.63 -23.28 42.01
N ARG A 39 -53.62 -22.48 41.64
CA ARG A 39 -53.98 -22.23 40.23
C ARG A 39 -54.55 -20.84 40.06
N LEU A 40 -54.27 -20.23 38.93
CA LEU A 40 -54.83 -18.95 38.54
C LEU A 40 -56.00 -19.15 37.57
N ILE A 41 -57.06 -18.39 37.75
CA ILE A 41 -58.28 -18.44 36.94
C ILE A 41 -58.46 -17.07 36.28
N GLU A 42 -58.40 -17.04 34.94
CA GLU A 42 -58.67 -15.86 34.11
C GLU A 42 -59.78 -16.22 33.11
N GLY A 43 -61.02 -15.81 33.43
CA GLY A 43 -62.20 -16.18 32.63
C GLY A 43 -62.41 -17.69 32.60
N GLU A 44 -62.43 -18.29 31.40
CA GLU A 44 -62.55 -19.75 31.21
C GLU A 44 -61.20 -20.49 31.27
N HIS A 45 -60.07 -19.78 31.35
CA HIS A 45 -58.73 -20.37 31.35
C HIS A 45 -58.22 -20.59 32.77
N VAL A 46 -57.68 -21.79 33.01
CA VAL A 46 -57.10 -22.18 34.31
C VAL A 46 -55.62 -22.50 34.10
N TYR A 47 -54.76 -21.77 34.81
CA TYR A 47 -53.31 -21.95 34.79
C TYR A 47 -52.86 -22.63 36.09
N ALA A 48 -52.50 -23.91 35.99
CA ALA A 48 -52.00 -24.65 37.14
C ALA A 48 -50.59 -24.18 37.53
N GLY A 49 -50.41 -23.85 38.80
CA GLY A 49 -49.11 -23.54 39.39
C GLY A 49 -48.31 -24.79 39.70
N CYS A 50 -46.98 -24.71 39.57
CA CYS A 50 -46.07 -25.80 39.90
C CYS A 50 -45.43 -25.55 41.28
N ILE A 51 -45.38 -26.57 42.12
CA ILE A 51 -44.74 -26.51 43.44
C ILE A 51 -43.43 -27.30 43.37
N VAL A 52 -42.30 -26.62 43.49
CA VAL A 52 -40.95 -27.22 43.43
C VAL A 52 -40.20 -26.87 44.72
N GLY A 53 -40.17 -27.82 45.66
CA GLY A 53 -39.64 -27.57 47.01
C GLY A 53 -40.43 -26.46 47.71
N ASP A 54 -39.73 -25.40 48.13
CA ASP A 54 -40.32 -24.21 48.76
C ASP A 54 -40.58 -23.07 47.73
N SER A 55 -40.70 -23.39 46.45
CA SER A 55 -41.02 -22.43 45.38
C SER A 55 -42.36 -22.73 44.74
N LEU A 56 -43.17 -21.68 44.56
CA LEU A 56 -44.44 -21.70 43.84
C LEU A 56 -44.23 -20.99 42.51
N VAL A 57 -44.20 -21.76 41.43
CA VAL A 57 -43.87 -21.27 40.09
C VAL A 57 -45.12 -21.20 39.24
N LEU A 58 -45.53 -19.99 38.86
CA LEU A 58 -46.62 -19.77 37.93
C LEU A 58 -46.06 -19.49 36.53
N SER A 59 -46.16 -20.45 35.62
CA SER A 59 -45.82 -20.25 34.21
C SER A 59 -47.05 -19.81 33.44
N ILE A 60 -47.04 -18.60 32.91
CA ILE A 60 -48.24 -18.01 32.29
C ILE A 60 -47.87 -17.16 31.06
N PRO A 61 -48.67 -17.19 29.98
CA PRO A 61 -48.43 -16.33 28.82
C PRO A 61 -48.35 -14.85 29.19
N GLU A 62 -47.55 -14.10 28.44
CA GLU A 62 -47.40 -12.66 28.68
C GLU A 62 -48.66 -11.87 28.37
N SER A 63 -49.50 -12.34 27.46
CA SER A 63 -50.78 -11.71 27.10
C SER A 63 -51.83 -11.73 28.22
N VAL A 64 -51.63 -12.56 29.24
CA VAL A 64 -52.59 -12.75 30.35
C VAL A 64 -52.39 -11.66 31.40
N SER A 65 -53.47 -10.95 31.74
CA SER A 65 -53.41 -9.99 32.84
C SER A 65 -53.23 -10.75 34.15
N LEU A 66 -52.42 -10.20 35.05
CA LEU A 66 -52.30 -10.72 36.43
C LEU A 66 -52.91 -9.76 37.45
N GLU A 67 -53.62 -8.74 36.99
CA GLU A 67 -54.34 -7.80 37.84
C GLU A 67 -55.79 -8.25 38.02
N ASN A 68 -56.28 -8.21 39.26
CA ASN A 68 -57.64 -8.57 39.66
C ASN A 68 -58.07 -9.97 39.19
N VAL A 69 -57.12 -10.89 39.11
CA VAL A 69 -57.32 -12.30 38.76
C VAL A 69 -57.53 -13.15 40.02
N GLU A 70 -58.38 -14.15 39.91
CA GLU A 70 -58.65 -15.08 41.00
C GLU A 70 -57.55 -16.14 41.04
N VAL A 71 -56.96 -16.36 42.22
CA VAL A 71 -55.97 -17.41 42.43
C VAL A 71 -56.39 -18.26 43.61
N GLU A 72 -56.59 -19.53 43.35
CA GLU A 72 -56.98 -20.50 44.36
C GLU A 72 -55.74 -21.18 44.93
N PHE A 73 -55.67 -21.26 46.26
CA PHE A 73 -54.66 -22.02 46.99
C PHE A 73 -55.33 -23.16 47.75
N THR A 74 -54.66 -24.30 47.78
CA THR A 74 -54.99 -25.42 48.67
C THR A 74 -53.77 -25.66 49.55
N ALA A 75 -53.97 -25.54 50.86
CA ALA A 75 -52.94 -25.77 51.87
C ALA A 75 -53.40 -26.86 52.86
N SER A 76 -52.50 -27.32 53.72
CA SER A 76 -52.79 -28.27 54.80
C SER A 76 -54.02 -27.87 55.61
N GLU A 77 -54.79 -28.86 56.07
CA GLU A 77 -56.05 -28.64 56.80
C GLU A 77 -55.80 -27.83 58.08
N ASN A 78 -56.65 -26.83 58.35
CA ASN A 78 -56.51 -25.89 59.49
C ASN A 78 -55.24 -25.00 59.49
N ALA A 79 -54.47 -24.98 58.41
CA ALA A 79 -53.36 -24.03 58.25
C ALA A 79 -53.85 -22.65 57.78
N THR A 80 -53.14 -21.60 58.17
CA THR A 80 -53.36 -20.22 57.71
C THR A 80 -52.29 -19.82 56.71
N LEU A 81 -52.69 -19.10 55.66
CA LEU A 81 -51.80 -18.62 54.60
C LEU A 81 -51.67 -17.09 54.70
N SER A 82 -50.44 -16.58 54.75
CA SER A 82 -50.15 -15.15 54.83
C SER A 82 -49.13 -14.72 53.76
N PRO A 83 -49.39 -13.66 52.96
CA PRO A 83 -50.64 -12.89 52.89
C PRO A 83 -51.80 -13.75 52.38
N ASP A 84 -53.03 -13.35 52.73
CA ASP A 84 -54.24 -14.00 52.24
C ASP A 84 -54.34 -13.82 50.71
N PRO A 85 -54.40 -14.89 49.90
CA PRO A 85 -54.57 -14.79 48.45
C PRO A 85 -55.74 -13.90 48.01
N ALA A 86 -56.85 -13.88 48.76
CA ALA A 86 -58.02 -13.05 48.44
C ALA A 86 -57.76 -11.54 48.60
N SER A 87 -56.71 -11.15 49.32
CA SER A 87 -56.32 -9.75 49.56
C SER A 87 -55.34 -9.18 48.52
N ILE A 88 -55.07 -9.95 47.47
CA ILE A 88 -54.03 -9.66 46.48
C ILE A 88 -54.66 -9.26 45.15
N ASP A 89 -54.38 -8.02 44.74
CA ASP A 89 -54.91 -7.45 43.50
C ASP A 89 -53.95 -7.56 42.30
N ASP A 90 -52.66 -7.80 42.53
CA ASP A 90 -51.64 -7.93 41.49
C ASP A 90 -50.84 -9.20 41.75
N TRP A 91 -50.97 -10.21 40.88
CA TRP A 91 -50.29 -11.50 40.95
C TRP A 91 -49.00 -11.55 40.12
N GLY A 92 -48.58 -10.45 39.49
CA GLY A 92 -47.37 -10.36 38.68
C GLY A 92 -46.08 -10.17 39.47
N LYS A 93 -46.16 -9.78 40.75
CA LYS A 93 -44.98 -9.55 41.61
C LYS A 93 -44.52 -10.80 42.34
N GLU A 94 -43.21 -11.03 42.40
CA GLU A 94 -42.64 -12.01 43.33
C GLU A 94 -43.05 -11.70 44.77
N ARG A 95 -43.37 -12.73 45.56
CA ARG A 95 -43.70 -12.59 46.98
C ARG A 95 -43.43 -13.86 47.76
N THR A 96 -43.54 -13.76 49.08
CA THR A 96 -43.39 -14.91 49.97
C THR A 96 -44.73 -15.21 50.63
N PHE A 97 -45.15 -16.47 50.56
CA PHE A 97 -46.30 -16.99 51.31
C PHE A 97 -45.80 -17.77 52.51
N THR A 98 -46.35 -17.51 53.69
CA THR A 98 -46.07 -18.29 54.89
C THR A 98 -47.31 -19.08 55.25
N VAL A 99 -47.17 -20.40 55.25
CA VAL A 99 -48.18 -21.32 55.76
C VAL A 99 -47.88 -21.55 57.24
N THR A 100 -48.83 -21.28 58.12
CA THR A 100 -48.72 -21.56 59.55
C THR A 100 -49.74 -22.61 59.92
N SER A 101 -49.26 -23.77 60.34
CA SER A 101 -50.08 -24.89 60.77
C SER A 101 -50.87 -24.57 62.05
N TYR A 102 -51.78 -25.46 62.43
CA TYR A 102 -52.58 -25.33 63.64
C TYR A 102 -51.73 -25.20 64.92
N ASN A 103 -50.57 -25.86 64.99
CA ASN A 103 -49.67 -25.85 66.14
C ASN A 103 -48.58 -24.76 66.11
N GLN A 104 -48.72 -23.77 65.22
CA GLN A 104 -47.78 -22.65 65.03
C GLN A 104 -46.46 -23.01 64.33
N ALA A 105 -46.30 -24.22 63.77
CA ALA A 105 -45.18 -24.49 62.88
C ALA A 105 -45.39 -23.78 61.53
N SER A 106 -44.43 -22.94 61.11
CA SER A 106 -44.52 -22.18 59.86
C SER A 106 -43.54 -22.67 58.80
N ARG A 107 -43.95 -22.59 57.53
CA ARG A 107 -43.13 -22.83 56.35
C ARG A 107 -43.34 -21.72 55.34
N SER A 108 -42.25 -21.25 54.74
CA SER A 108 -42.29 -20.16 53.77
C SER A 108 -42.06 -20.67 52.36
N TYR A 109 -42.85 -20.16 51.43
CA TYR A 109 -42.83 -20.46 50.02
C TYR A 109 -42.55 -19.19 49.22
N LYS A 110 -41.57 -19.23 48.31
CA LYS A 110 -41.31 -18.12 47.38
C LYS A 110 -42.17 -18.28 46.12
N TYR A 111 -43.06 -17.33 45.88
CA TYR A 111 -43.85 -17.25 44.66
C TYR A 111 -43.11 -16.49 43.57
N ILE A 112 -42.99 -17.13 42.41
CA ILE A 112 -42.26 -16.68 41.24
C ILE A 112 -43.17 -16.80 40.01
N VAL A 113 -43.27 -15.73 39.23
CA VAL A 113 -43.99 -15.74 37.96
C VAL A 113 -43.00 -15.85 36.82
N ILE A 114 -43.20 -16.84 35.95
CA ILE A 114 -42.45 -16.99 34.72
C ILE A 114 -43.39 -16.64 33.56
N ARG A 115 -43.15 -15.48 32.93
CA ARG A 115 -43.86 -15.11 31.71
C ARG A 115 -43.37 -15.94 30.52
N THR A 116 -44.27 -16.62 29.84
CA THR A 116 -43.96 -17.43 28.65
C THR A 116 -44.36 -16.69 27.38
N LEU A 117 -43.49 -16.67 26.37
CA LEU A 117 -43.81 -16.09 25.06
C LEU A 117 -44.71 -17.03 24.28
N VAL A 118 -45.77 -16.49 23.67
CA VAL A 118 -46.56 -17.25 22.71
C VAL A 118 -45.79 -17.28 21.38
N ALA A 119 -45.32 -18.46 20.98
CA ALA A 119 -44.48 -18.64 19.80
C ALA A 119 -45.27 -19.15 18.59
N GLN A 120 -44.94 -18.65 17.40
CA GLN A 120 -45.36 -19.21 16.12
C GLN A 120 -44.18 -19.87 15.42
N ALA A 121 -44.38 -21.10 14.95
CA ALA A 121 -43.45 -21.78 14.04
C ALA A 121 -43.59 -21.28 12.59
N GLY A 122 -42.47 -21.24 11.87
CA GLY A 122 -42.42 -20.86 10.46
C GLY A 122 -42.41 -19.34 10.20
N ASP A 123 -42.36 -18.99 8.93
CA ASP A 123 -42.25 -17.60 8.48
C ASP A 123 -43.60 -16.87 8.52
N VAL A 124 -43.56 -15.57 8.78
CA VAL A 124 -44.70 -14.66 8.81
C VAL A 124 -44.51 -13.61 7.72
N VAL A 125 -45.49 -13.46 6.83
CA VAL A 125 -45.48 -12.47 5.75
C VAL A 125 -46.71 -11.58 5.90
N LEU A 126 -46.50 -10.29 6.12
CA LEU A 126 -47.52 -9.29 6.36
C LEU A 126 -47.41 -8.22 5.28
N THR A 127 -48.40 -8.15 4.39
CA THR A 127 -48.40 -7.27 3.23
C THR A 127 -49.60 -6.33 3.18
N THR A 128 -50.65 -6.61 3.94
CA THR A 128 -51.86 -5.77 4.04
C THR A 128 -52.22 -5.47 5.51
N PRO A 129 -52.97 -4.38 5.78
CA PRO A 129 -53.48 -4.10 7.12
C PRO A 129 -54.39 -5.21 7.69
N GLU A 130 -55.10 -5.97 6.86
CA GLU A 130 -55.92 -7.08 7.36
C GLU A 130 -55.05 -8.25 7.90
N GLU A 131 -53.93 -8.52 7.24
CA GLU A 131 -52.97 -9.54 7.67
C GLU A 131 -52.30 -9.17 8.99
N ILE A 132 -52.00 -7.87 9.23
CA ILE A 132 -51.38 -7.41 10.48
C ILE A 132 -52.33 -7.56 11.67
N GLU A 133 -53.61 -7.19 11.49
CA GLU A 133 -54.63 -7.30 12.53
C GLU A 133 -54.93 -8.77 12.85
N THR A 134 -55.00 -9.63 11.82
CA THR A 134 -55.20 -11.07 11.99
C THR A 134 -54.03 -11.71 12.74
N PHE A 135 -52.80 -11.27 12.47
CA PHE A 135 -51.63 -11.73 13.21
C PHE A 135 -51.64 -11.24 14.66
N ALA A 136 -51.92 -9.95 14.88
CA ALA A 136 -51.96 -9.33 16.20
C ALA A 136 -53.01 -9.97 17.12
N ALA A 137 -54.20 -10.30 16.59
CA ALA A 137 -55.27 -10.97 17.33
C ALA A 137 -54.87 -12.34 17.92
N ARG A 138 -53.79 -12.95 17.42
CA ARG A 138 -53.28 -14.25 17.92
C ARG A 138 -52.37 -14.12 19.13
N GLY A 139 -52.02 -12.90 19.55
CA GLY A 139 -51.21 -12.65 20.75
C GLY A 139 -49.79 -13.22 20.67
N ILE A 140 -49.24 -13.41 19.46
CA ILE A 140 -47.91 -13.98 19.25
C ILE A 140 -46.83 -12.97 19.71
N ASN A 141 -45.94 -13.41 20.60
CA ASN A 141 -44.80 -12.62 21.08
C ASN A 141 -43.47 -13.06 20.46
N LYS A 142 -43.40 -14.28 19.91
CA LYS A 142 -42.20 -14.85 19.29
C LYS A 142 -42.49 -15.48 17.93
N ILE A 143 -41.65 -15.19 16.94
CA ILE A 143 -41.66 -15.87 15.64
C ILE A 143 -40.39 -16.72 15.53
N GLU A 144 -40.53 -18.04 15.34
CA GLU A 144 -39.38 -18.93 15.18
C GLU A 144 -38.76 -18.86 13.76
N GLY A 145 -39.51 -18.36 12.78
CA GLY A 145 -39.04 -18.10 11.40
C GLY A 145 -38.72 -16.63 11.13
N ASN A 146 -38.83 -16.24 9.86
CA ASN A 146 -38.65 -14.86 9.39
C ASN A 146 -39.93 -14.03 9.52
N LEU A 147 -39.79 -12.72 9.67
CA LEU A 147 -40.88 -11.75 9.57
C LEU A 147 -40.66 -10.86 8.35
N VAL A 148 -41.58 -10.89 7.39
CA VAL A 148 -41.53 -10.06 6.18
C VAL A 148 -42.67 -9.05 6.20
N ILE A 149 -42.33 -7.76 6.13
CA ILE A 149 -43.28 -6.64 6.12
C ILE A 149 -43.24 -5.98 4.75
N GLY A 150 -44.39 -5.92 4.08
CA GLY A 150 -44.52 -5.42 2.71
C GLY A 150 -43.99 -6.37 1.64
N LYS A 151 -44.02 -5.95 0.38
CA LYS A 151 -43.63 -6.70 -0.82
C LYS A 151 -42.38 -6.09 -1.46
N PRO A 152 -41.47 -6.91 -2.04
CA PRO A 152 -40.25 -6.41 -2.68
C PRO A 152 -40.54 -5.56 -3.93
N LEU A 153 -41.69 -5.78 -4.59
CA LEU A 153 -42.13 -5.07 -5.80
C LEU A 153 -43.58 -4.61 -5.63
N GLY A 154 -43.87 -3.41 -6.14
CA GLY A 154 -45.20 -2.78 -6.10
C GLY A 154 -45.11 -1.26 -6.00
N THR A 155 -46.24 -0.57 -6.20
CA THR A 155 -46.37 0.87 -5.90
C THR A 155 -47.08 1.03 -4.57
N VAL A 156 -46.73 2.08 -3.81
CA VAL A 156 -47.55 2.53 -2.67
C VAL A 156 -48.93 2.95 -3.20
N LYS A 157 -49.98 2.27 -2.75
CA LYS A 157 -51.41 2.50 -3.03
C LYS A 157 -52.17 2.82 -1.74
N GLU A 158 -53.45 3.19 -1.82
CA GLU A 158 -54.30 3.50 -0.64
C GLU A 158 -54.37 2.35 0.40
N ASP A 159 -54.19 1.09 -0.03
CA ASP A 159 -54.21 -0.12 0.79
C ASP A 159 -52.82 -0.56 1.32
N SER A 160 -51.81 0.31 1.22
CA SER A 160 -50.45 0.01 1.70
C SER A 160 -50.37 -0.07 3.22
N LEU A 161 -49.47 -0.92 3.72
CA LEU A 161 -49.12 -0.95 5.14
C LEU A 161 -48.44 0.36 5.55
N VAL A 162 -49.15 1.17 6.35
CA VAL A 162 -48.68 2.47 6.87
C VAL A 162 -48.38 2.47 8.37
N SER A 163 -48.80 1.42 9.10
CA SER A 163 -48.61 1.29 10.54
C SER A 163 -48.28 -0.14 10.92
N LEU A 164 -47.39 -0.31 11.90
CA LEU A 164 -47.07 -1.59 12.50
C LEU A 164 -47.59 -1.72 13.94
N ALA A 165 -48.32 -0.72 14.45
CA ALA A 165 -48.75 -0.65 15.85
C ALA A 165 -49.36 -1.95 16.43
N PRO A 166 -50.16 -2.73 15.68
CA PRO A 166 -50.69 -4.02 16.16
C PRO A 166 -49.61 -5.06 16.52
N LEU A 167 -48.38 -4.92 16.03
CA LEU A 167 -47.25 -5.82 16.33
C LEU A 167 -46.55 -5.52 17.66
N SER A 168 -47.05 -4.57 18.46
CA SER A 168 -46.40 -4.14 19.70
C SER A 168 -46.21 -5.23 20.76
N SER A 169 -46.90 -6.36 20.66
CA SER A 169 -46.69 -7.52 21.54
C SER A 169 -45.46 -8.37 21.16
N LEU A 170 -44.90 -8.17 19.97
CA LEU A 170 -43.78 -8.95 19.44
C LEU A 170 -42.46 -8.56 20.11
N LYS A 171 -41.76 -9.56 20.63
CA LYS A 171 -40.49 -9.41 21.36
C LYS A 171 -39.31 -10.10 20.69
N GLU A 172 -39.54 -11.21 20.02
CA GLU A 172 -38.46 -12.00 19.42
C GLU A 172 -38.81 -12.50 18.02
N VAL A 173 -37.87 -12.38 17.11
CA VAL A 173 -37.91 -13.04 15.80
C VAL A 173 -36.63 -13.85 15.64
N ALA A 174 -36.69 -15.17 15.76
CA ALA A 174 -35.50 -16.01 15.69
C ALA A 174 -34.84 -15.96 14.30
N GLY A 175 -35.63 -15.74 13.23
CA GLY A 175 -35.16 -15.48 11.88
C GLY A 175 -34.91 -14.00 11.56
N ARG A 176 -34.95 -13.65 10.28
CA ARG A 176 -34.72 -12.28 9.78
C ARG A 176 -36.00 -11.46 9.78
N VAL A 177 -35.93 -10.21 10.24
CA VAL A 177 -36.94 -9.20 9.99
C VAL A 177 -36.59 -8.48 8.68
N THR A 178 -37.51 -8.49 7.71
CA THR A 178 -37.35 -7.83 6.41
C THR A 178 -38.41 -6.75 6.23
N ILE A 179 -37.99 -5.50 6.05
CA ILE A 179 -38.86 -4.38 5.69
C ILE A 179 -38.70 -4.10 4.19
N ASN A 180 -39.76 -4.33 3.43
CA ASN A 180 -39.75 -4.20 1.98
C ASN A 180 -40.24 -2.83 1.49
N PRO A 181 -39.91 -2.43 0.24
CA PRO A 181 -40.16 -1.08 -0.30
C PRO A 181 -41.63 -0.63 -0.33
N THR A 182 -42.60 -1.55 -0.32
CA THR A 182 -44.03 -1.16 -0.31
C THR A 182 -44.55 -0.79 1.07
N PHE A 183 -43.73 -0.88 2.13
CA PHE A 183 -44.09 -0.31 3.42
C PHE A 183 -44.07 1.23 3.34
N ALA A 184 -45.21 1.85 3.64
CA ALA A 184 -45.46 3.28 3.50
C ALA A 184 -45.58 4.00 4.85
N GLY A 185 -45.15 3.35 5.94
CA GLY A 185 -45.12 3.96 7.26
C GLY A 185 -43.96 4.94 7.42
N VAL A 186 -44.17 5.95 8.25
CA VAL A 186 -43.15 6.98 8.56
C VAL A 186 -42.17 6.54 9.65
N SER A 187 -42.53 5.54 10.44
CA SER A 187 -41.73 4.93 11.51
C SER A 187 -41.95 3.42 11.54
N LEU A 188 -41.14 2.72 12.34
CA LEU A 188 -41.34 1.30 12.66
C LEU A 188 -42.12 1.10 13.99
N ASP A 189 -42.91 2.10 14.39
CA ASP A 189 -43.74 2.02 15.59
C ASP A 189 -44.72 0.85 15.48
N GLY A 190 -44.69 -0.02 16.49
CA GLY A 190 -45.20 -1.38 16.44
C GLY A 190 -44.12 -2.42 16.75
N LEU A 191 -42.85 -2.13 16.46
CA LEU A 191 -41.73 -3.06 16.72
C LEU A 191 -40.87 -2.65 17.93
N GLN A 192 -41.28 -1.64 18.69
CA GLN A 192 -40.52 -1.05 19.79
C GLN A 192 -40.18 -2.02 20.94
N ASN A 193 -40.95 -3.11 21.08
CA ASN A 193 -40.76 -4.13 22.11
C ASN A 193 -39.90 -5.31 21.64
N LEU A 194 -39.39 -5.30 20.40
CA LEU A 194 -38.42 -6.29 19.96
C LEU A 194 -37.15 -6.20 20.82
N GLU A 195 -36.76 -7.32 21.41
CA GLU A 195 -35.58 -7.49 22.24
C GLU A 195 -34.45 -8.21 21.46
N SER A 196 -34.80 -9.15 20.58
CA SER A 196 -33.82 -9.92 19.79
C SER A 196 -34.36 -10.33 18.43
N VAL A 197 -33.51 -10.23 17.41
CA VAL A 197 -33.79 -10.72 16.06
C VAL A 197 -32.64 -11.55 15.51
N GLY A 198 -32.92 -12.58 14.69
CA GLY A 198 -31.90 -13.36 14.00
C GLY A 198 -31.12 -12.55 12.97
N GLY A 199 -31.77 -11.60 12.31
CA GLY A 199 -31.18 -10.62 11.40
C GLY A 199 -32.16 -9.49 11.13
N PHE A 200 -31.69 -8.36 10.64
CA PHE A 200 -32.57 -7.24 10.29
C PHE A 200 -32.16 -6.63 8.96
N THR A 201 -33.11 -6.47 8.05
CA THR A 201 -32.83 -5.95 6.72
C THR A 201 -33.95 -5.07 6.22
N MET A 202 -33.62 -3.81 5.97
CA MET A 202 -34.41 -2.97 5.09
C MET A 202 -33.93 -3.23 3.66
N LEU A 203 -34.83 -3.66 2.78
CA LEU A 203 -34.44 -4.02 1.43
C LEU A 203 -33.94 -2.78 0.69
N ALA A 204 -32.66 -2.80 0.33
CA ALA A 204 -32.00 -1.74 -0.42
C ALA A 204 -32.54 -1.65 -1.85
N ARG A 205 -32.24 -0.53 -2.50
CA ARG A 205 -32.47 -0.36 -3.93
C ARG A 205 -31.58 -1.34 -4.70
N ALA A 206 -32.13 -2.07 -5.67
CA ALA A 206 -31.36 -3.06 -6.43
C ALA A 206 -30.23 -2.45 -7.31
N SER A 207 -30.29 -1.16 -7.66
CA SER A 207 -29.25 -0.46 -8.43
C SER A 207 -29.31 1.05 -8.25
N GLU A 208 -28.26 1.78 -8.64
CA GLU A 208 -28.19 3.25 -8.62
C GLU A 208 -29.35 3.96 -9.38
N TYR A 209 -30.03 3.26 -10.28
CA TYR A 209 -31.19 3.78 -11.03
C TYR A 209 -32.48 3.00 -10.79
N GLY A 210 -32.48 2.02 -9.87
CA GLY A 210 -33.65 1.18 -9.55
C GLY A 210 -34.85 1.93 -8.95
N ALA A 211 -35.94 1.25 -8.63
CA ALA A 211 -37.03 1.90 -7.89
C ALA A 211 -36.56 2.29 -6.49
N TYR A 212 -36.87 3.52 -6.01
CA TYR A 212 -36.63 3.88 -4.61
C TYR A 212 -37.16 2.77 -3.69
N GLY A 213 -36.32 2.34 -2.73
CA GLY A 213 -36.68 1.38 -1.68
C GLY A 213 -37.76 1.96 -0.75
N LEU A 214 -37.51 1.98 0.55
CA LEU A 214 -38.42 2.65 1.49
C LEU A 214 -38.48 4.15 1.20
N ARG A 215 -39.70 4.66 0.91
CA ARG A 215 -39.93 6.06 0.47
C ARG A 215 -40.39 6.97 1.58
N ASP A 216 -41.16 6.45 2.53
CA ASP A 216 -41.84 7.28 3.54
C ASP A 216 -41.21 7.18 4.93
N LEU A 217 -40.37 6.16 5.17
CA LEU A 217 -39.75 5.89 6.47
C LEU A 217 -38.73 6.98 6.85
N LYS A 218 -39.03 7.72 7.92
CA LYS A 218 -38.20 8.82 8.44
C LYS A 218 -37.43 8.46 9.70
N GLU A 219 -37.96 7.54 10.51
CA GLU A 219 -37.40 7.21 11.82
C GLU A 219 -37.42 5.71 12.07
N MET A 220 -36.35 5.20 12.69
CA MET A 220 -36.24 3.82 13.18
C MET A 220 -36.04 3.86 14.68
N VAL A 221 -37.06 3.47 15.44
CA VAL A 221 -37.05 3.53 16.91
C VAL A 221 -37.31 2.12 17.45
N LEU A 222 -36.23 1.41 17.80
CA LEU A 222 -36.30 0.07 18.41
C LEU A 222 -35.53 0.11 19.75
N PRO A 223 -36.07 0.80 20.77
CA PRO A 223 -35.32 1.17 21.97
C PRO A 223 -35.03 -0.02 22.89
N ASN A 224 -35.71 -1.16 22.70
CA ASN A 224 -35.51 -2.38 23.48
C ASN A 224 -34.69 -3.44 22.74
N LEU A 225 -34.31 -3.22 21.48
CA LEU A 225 -33.59 -4.22 20.68
C LEU A 225 -32.16 -4.35 21.21
N ARG A 226 -31.86 -5.49 21.84
CA ARG A 226 -30.55 -5.79 22.44
C ARG A 226 -29.62 -6.56 21.52
N LYS A 227 -30.17 -7.39 20.64
CA LYS A 227 -29.36 -8.34 19.85
C LYS A 227 -29.87 -8.50 18.42
N VAL A 228 -28.92 -8.47 17.49
CA VAL A 228 -29.09 -8.95 16.10
C VAL A 228 -28.15 -10.13 15.89
N GLY A 229 -28.68 -11.32 15.60
CA GLY A 229 -27.89 -12.56 15.51
C GLY A 229 -26.96 -12.66 14.28
N SER A 230 -27.28 -11.94 13.21
CA SER A 230 -26.59 -11.91 11.91
C SER A 230 -26.44 -10.45 11.49
N ASP A 231 -26.68 -10.12 10.22
CA ASP A 231 -26.49 -8.77 9.70
C ASP A 231 -27.62 -7.82 10.11
N LEU A 232 -27.24 -6.58 10.41
CA LEU A 232 -28.11 -5.43 10.57
C LEU A 232 -27.89 -4.50 9.37
N VAL A 233 -28.84 -4.49 8.45
CA VAL A 233 -28.80 -3.66 7.23
C VAL A 233 -29.92 -2.62 7.29
N ILE A 234 -29.54 -1.36 7.41
CA ILE A 234 -30.46 -0.21 7.43
C ILE A 234 -30.33 0.52 6.09
N SER A 235 -31.42 0.58 5.32
CA SER A 235 -31.43 1.14 3.96
C SER A 235 -32.76 1.84 3.67
N ALA A 236 -32.73 3.17 3.68
CA ALA A 236 -33.86 4.05 3.39
C ALA A 236 -33.34 5.47 3.09
N ASP A 237 -33.67 6.01 1.91
CA ASP A 237 -33.16 7.34 1.50
C ASP A 237 -33.79 8.49 2.30
N THR A 238 -34.93 8.23 2.94
CA THR A 238 -35.71 9.20 3.73
C THR A 238 -35.54 9.06 5.23
N LEU A 239 -34.76 8.08 5.70
CA LEU A 239 -34.49 7.85 7.12
C LEU A 239 -33.51 8.89 7.64
N TYR A 240 -33.91 9.67 8.65
CA TYR A 240 -33.12 10.73 9.27
C TYR A 240 -32.66 10.41 10.69
N SER A 241 -33.32 9.49 11.39
CA SER A 241 -33.01 9.14 12.79
C SER A 241 -33.03 7.64 13.03
N VAL A 242 -32.05 7.15 13.81
CA VAL A 242 -31.95 5.75 14.26
C VAL A 242 -31.76 5.75 15.77
N ASP A 243 -32.67 5.12 16.50
CA ASP A 243 -32.60 4.90 17.94
C ASP A 243 -32.59 3.40 18.24
N LEU A 244 -31.39 2.92 18.56
CA LEU A 244 -31.08 1.55 18.94
C LEU A 244 -30.31 1.57 20.27
N ARG A 245 -30.75 2.41 21.21
CA ARG A 245 -30.06 2.69 22.48
C ARG A 245 -29.78 1.45 23.35
N ALA A 246 -30.54 0.37 23.21
CA ALA A 246 -30.33 -0.88 23.94
C ALA A 246 -29.52 -1.93 23.17
N LEU A 247 -29.14 -1.68 21.91
CA LEU A 247 -28.45 -2.66 21.08
C LEU A 247 -27.06 -2.93 21.64
N GLU A 248 -26.82 -4.15 22.11
CA GLU A 248 -25.57 -4.59 22.72
C GLU A 248 -24.66 -5.29 21.69
N SER A 249 -25.24 -6.06 20.76
CA SER A 249 -24.44 -6.86 19.82
C SER A 249 -25.08 -7.08 18.44
N VAL A 250 -24.21 -7.13 17.42
CA VAL A 250 -24.52 -7.56 16.05
C VAL A 250 -23.62 -8.74 15.71
N GLY A 251 -24.21 -9.91 15.42
CA GLY A 251 -23.49 -11.16 15.14
C GLY A 251 -22.96 -11.27 13.70
N GLY A 252 -23.37 -10.39 12.80
CA GLY A 252 -22.84 -10.21 11.46
C GLY A 252 -22.35 -8.79 11.22
N SER A 253 -22.54 -8.28 10.01
CA SER A 253 -22.17 -6.91 9.65
C SER A 253 -23.27 -5.91 10.03
N PHE A 254 -22.86 -4.72 10.46
CA PHE A 254 -23.73 -3.57 10.63
C PHE A 254 -23.45 -2.58 9.50
N THR A 255 -24.40 -2.49 8.57
CA THR A 255 -24.32 -1.66 7.37
C THR A 255 -25.45 -0.63 7.36
N ILE A 256 -25.11 0.64 7.10
CA ILE A 256 -26.09 1.69 6.84
C ILE A 256 -25.89 2.28 5.44
N GLU A 257 -26.96 2.24 4.65
CA GLU A 257 -27.05 2.70 3.27
C GLU A 257 -28.16 3.73 3.11
N THR A 258 -27.90 4.95 3.59
CA THR A 258 -28.87 6.06 3.51
C THR A 258 -28.19 7.33 2.97
N ARG A 259 -28.97 8.38 2.72
CA ARG A 259 -28.44 9.67 2.24
C ARG A 259 -28.11 10.64 3.36
N ASP A 260 -28.96 10.72 4.38
CA ASP A 260 -28.87 11.74 5.44
C ASP A 260 -29.34 11.15 6.77
N ILE A 261 -28.40 10.88 7.69
CA ILE A 261 -28.73 10.57 9.08
C ILE A 261 -28.32 11.77 9.94
N ARG A 262 -29.28 12.32 10.67
CA ARG A 262 -29.11 13.51 11.52
C ARG A 262 -28.85 13.12 12.98
N SER A 263 -29.42 12.01 13.44
CA SER A 263 -29.23 11.48 14.79
C SER A 263 -29.15 9.95 14.78
N MET A 264 -28.26 9.43 15.63
CA MET A 264 -28.06 8.00 15.80
C MET A 264 -27.72 7.70 17.27
N ASP A 265 -28.51 6.86 17.94
CA ASP A 265 -28.21 6.35 19.28
C ASP A 265 -27.88 4.85 19.22
N LEU A 266 -26.63 4.54 19.57
CA LEU A 266 -26.06 3.20 19.65
C LEU A 266 -25.27 3.05 20.96
N SER A 267 -25.70 3.75 22.01
CA SER A 267 -24.95 3.92 23.26
C SER A 267 -24.66 2.61 24.03
N ALA A 268 -25.44 1.55 23.82
CA ALA A 268 -25.21 0.24 24.41
C ALA A 268 -24.32 -0.70 23.58
N LEU A 269 -23.97 -0.33 22.34
CA LEU A 269 -23.33 -1.23 21.38
C LEU A 269 -21.92 -1.60 21.84
N GLN A 270 -21.69 -2.91 22.03
CA GLN A 270 -20.44 -3.46 22.56
C GLN A 270 -19.64 -4.22 21.51
N VAL A 271 -20.31 -4.99 20.65
CA VAL A 271 -19.64 -5.89 19.71
C VAL A 271 -20.35 -5.91 18.36
N ILE A 272 -19.55 -5.84 17.29
CA ILE A 272 -19.97 -6.18 15.93
C ILE A 272 -19.04 -7.31 15.48
N ALA A 273 -19.57 -8.49 15.19
CA ALA A 273 -18.74 -9.63 14.80
C ALA A 273 -18.27 -9.57 13.32
N GLY A 274 -19.02 -8.88 12.47
CA GLY A 274 -18.66 -8.61 11.08
C GLY A 274 -18.16 -7.18 10.84
N LYS A 275 -18.46 -6.66 9.66
CA LYS A 275 -18.05 -5.33 9.22
C LYS A 275 -18.92 -4.24 9.85
N PHE A 276 -18.33 -3.14 10.26
CA PHE A 276 -19.04 -1.90 10.58
C PHE A 276 -18.83 -0.88 9.46
N SER A 277 -19.86 -0.65 8.65
CA SER A 277 -19.72 0.04 7.37
C SER A 277 -20.73 1.16 7.17
N PHE A 278 -20.22 2.32 6.78
CA PHE A 278 -21.01 3.46 6.34
C PHE A 278 -20.56 3.88 4.94
N SER A 279 -21.12 3.26 3.91
CA SER A 279 -20.74 3.55 2.52
C SER A 279 -21.52 4.73 1.93
N GLY A 280 -22.62 5.15 2.57
CA GLY A 280 -23.59 6.04 1.95
C GLY A 280 -24.18 5.46 0.66
N ARG A 281 -25.06 6.21 0.00
CA ARG A 281 -25.48 5.90 -1.37
C ARG A 281 -24.64 6.73 -2.34
N ASN A 282 -24.04 6.09 -3.34
CA ASN A 282 -23.11 6.72 -4.31
C ASN A 282 -21.83 7.30 -3.68
N GLY A 283 -21.39 6.74 -2.54
CA GLY A 283 -20.17 7.17 -1.86
C GLY A 283 -20.26 8.53 -1.16
N ASN A 284 -21.45 9.13 -1.04
CA ASN A 284 -21.70 10.35 -0.28
C ASN A 284 -22.76 10.08 0.81
N MET A 285 -22.48 10.44 2.06
CA MET A 285 -23.48 10.41 3.13
C MET A 285 -23.38 11.66 4.00
N LEU A 286 -24.53 12.26 4.26
CA LEU A 286 -24.66 13.28 5.30
C LEU A 286 -24.81 12.56 6.65
N PHE A 287 -23.69 12.33 7.33
CA PHE A 287 -23.64 11.70 8.65
C PHE A 287 -23.98 12.71 9.77
N PRO A 288 -24.30 12.30 11.01
CA PRO A 288 -24.34 13.22 12.14
C PRO A 288 -22.97 13.91 12.34
N GLU A 289 -22.97 15.13 12.89
CA GLU A 289 -21.72 15.84 13.17
C GLU A 289 -20.82 15.09 14.18
N ARG A 290 -21.43 14.28 15.05
CA ARG A 290 -20.76 13.51 16.09
C ARG A 290 -21.33 12.09 16.12
N LEU A 291 -20.45 11.09 16.03
CA LEU A 291 -20.77 9.68 16.27
C LEU A 291 -19.93 9.19 17.46
N GLU A 292 -20.60 8.77 18.52
CA GLU A 292 -19.98 8.25 19.74
C GLU A 292 -20.52 6.86 20.05
N LEU A 293 -19.62 5.88 20.17
CA LEU A 293 -19.93 4.51 20.57
C LEU A 293 -19.13 4.17 21.84
N PRO A 294 -19.64 4.57 23.01
CA PRO A 294 -18.84 4.60 24.24
C PRO A 294 -18.51 3.20 24.79
N LYS A 295 -19.22 2.16 24.34
CA LYS A 295 -19.05 0.78 24.79
C LYS A 295 -18.52 -0.17 23.72
N LEU A 296 -18.33 0.29 22.48
CA LEU A 296 -17.93 -0.57 21.38
C LEU A 296 -16.49 -1.03 21.61
N GLY A 297 -16.33 -2.29 22.01
CA GLY A 297 -15.04 -2.88 22.38
C GLY A 297 -14.34 -3.60 21.23
N MET A 298 -15.10 -4.15 20.28
CA MET A 298 -14.58 -5.01 19.22
C MET A 298 -15.40 -4.93 17.94
N VAL A 299 -14.69 -4.88 16.80
CA VAL A 299 -15.24 -5.13 15.46
C VAL A 299 -14.49 -6.32 14.84
N GLY A 300 -15.18 -7.41 14.54
CA GLY A 300 -14.55 -8.65 14.10
C GLY A 300 -13.99 -8.62 12.68
N ASP A 301 -14.44 -7.67 11.85
CA ASP A 301 -13.92 -7.41 10.50
C ASP A 301 -13.49 -5.93 10.39
N LYS A 302 -13.98 -5.17 9.38
CA LYS A 302 -13.53 -3.80 9.10
C LYS A 302 -14.44 -2.74 9.68
N VAL A 303 -13.84 -1.69 10.24
CA VAL A 303 -14.47 -0.37 10.42
C VAL A 303 -14.20 0.44 9.16
N GLU A 304 -15.22 0.71 8.35
CA GLU A 304 -15.08 1.46 7.10
C GLU A 304 -15.95 2.72 7.11
N ILE A 305 -15.29 3.87 7.09
CA ILE A 305 -15.91 5.19 7.07
C ILE A 305 -15.36 5.97 5.89
N ASN A 306 -16.18 6.06 4.84
CA ASN A 306 -15.83 6.70 3.59
C ASN A 306 -16.71 7.93 3.38
N ASN A 307 -16.08 9.10 3.23
CA ASN A 307 -16.73 10.36 2.85
C ASN A 307 -17.92 10.81 3.73
N PRO A 308 -17.75 10.95 5.06
CA PRO A 308 -18.77 11.45 5.97
C PRO A 308 -18.82 12.99 5.95
N ILE A 309 -19.51 13.56 4.97
CA ILE A 309 -19.46 14.99 4.58
C ILE A 309 -19.68 15.99 5.73
N ARG A 310 -20.38 15.61 6.80
CA ARG A 310 -20.68 16.49 7.97
C ARG A 310 -19.99 16.08 9.27
N MET A 311 -19.34 14.92 9.33
CA MET A 311 -18.84 14.36 10.58
C MET A 311 -17.58 15.10 11.04
N LYS A 312 -17.67 15.77 12.19
CA LYS A 312 -16.56 16.47 12.85
C LYS A 312 -15.89 15.61 13.92
N GLU A 313 -16.65 14.73 14.57
CA GLU A 313 -16.17 13.87 15.66
C GLU A 313 -16.55 12.40 15.46
N LEU A 314 -15.56 11.52 15.58
CA LEU A 314 -15.69 10.06 15.60
C LEU A 314 -15.06 9.50 16.87
N LEU A 315 -15.87 9.00 17.81
CA LEU A 315 -15.43 8.67 19.16
C LEU A 315 -15.73 7.22 19.53
N PHE A 316 -14.74 6.33 19.45
CA PHE A 316 -14.84 4.92 19.89
C PHE A 316 -13.86 4.66 21.05
N PRO A 317 -14.07 5.29 22.23
CA PRO A 317 -13.11 5.29 23.33
C PRO A 317 -12.92 3.92 23.99
N ALA A 318 -13.78 2.94 23.73
CA ALA A 318 -13.67 1.58 24.26
C ALA A 318 -13.09 0.58 23.25
N LEU A 319 -12.85 0.97 22.00
CA LEU A 319 -12.46 0.04 20.94
C LEU A 319 -11.05 -0.47 21.19
N THR A 320 -10.92 -1.77 21.43
CA THR A 320 -9.63 -2.42 21.72
C THR A 320 -9.05 -3.17 20.53
N SER A 321 -9.89 -3.66 19.62
CA SER A 321 -9.43 -4.42 18.45
C SER A 321 -10.38 -4.33 17.27
N ALA A 322 -9.81 -4.34 16.05
CA ALA A 322 -10.52 -4.52 14.80
C ALA A 322 -9.70 -5.37 13.81
N ALA A 323 -10.32 -6.04 12.84
CA ALA A 323 -9.52 -6.64 11.76
C ALA A 323 -8.91 -5.56 10.87
N GLY A 324 -9.69 -4.55 10.48
CA GLY A 324 -9.17 -3.38 9.77
C GLY A 324 -9.92 -2.11 10.11
N ILE A 325 -9.26 -0.97 9.92
CA ILE A 325 -9.88 0.35 10.10
C ILE A 325 -9.49 1.20 8.89
N THR A 326 -10.48 1.74 8.20
CA THR A 326 -10.30 2.65 7.06
C THR A 326 -11.10 3.92 7.30
N LEU A 327 -10.38 5.04 7.44
CA LEU A 327 -10.94 6.38 7.38
C LEU A 327 -10.48 7.06 6.10
N GLN A 328 -11.42 7.39 5.21
CA GLN A 328 -11.13 7.92 3.89
C GLN A 328 -12.01 9.12 3.54
N GLN A 329 -11.41 10.17 2.96
CA GLN A 329 -12.12 11.35 2.43
C GLN A 329 -12.99 12.06 3.47
N THR A 330 -12.49 12.19 4.70
CA THR A 330 -13.23 12.79 5.82
C THR A 330 -12.79 14.24 6.06
N GLY A 331 -12.89 15.09 5.02
CA GLY A 331 -12.24 16.42 5.01
C GLY A 331 -12.68 17.40 6.12
N VAL A 332 -13.83 17.19 6.76
CA VAL A 332 -14.33 18.01 7.90
C VAL A 332 -14.12 17.35 9.27
N LEU A 333 -13.54 16.15 9.32
CA LEU A 333 -13.29 15.40 10.55
C LEU A 333 -12.14 16.03 11.33
N GLU A 334 -12.44 16.53 12.51
CA GLU A 334 -11.49 17.25 13.37
C GLU A 334 -10.97 16.37 14.50
N LYS A 335 -11.78 15.41 14.98
CA LYS A 335 -11.45 14.57 16.13
C LYS A 335 -11.77 13.10 15.88
N VAL A 336 -10.79 12.25 16.16
CA VAL A 336 -10.91 10.78 16.17
C VAL A 336 -10.41 10.27 17.51
N ASP A 337 -11.17 9.38 18.15
CA ASP A 337 -10.76 8.69 19.38
C ASP A 337 -10.74 7.18 19.17
N PHE A 338 -9.52 6.64 19.09
CA PHE A 338 -9.18 5.22 19.14
C PHE A 338 -8.16 4.96 20.26
N SER A 339 -8.21 5.75 21.34
CA SER A 339 -7.17 5.78 22.38
C SER A 339 -6.95 4.45 23.11
N GLN A 340 -7.93 3.53 23.09
CA GLN A 340 -7.83 2.20 23.69
C GLN A 340 -7.47 1.09 22.69
N LEU A 341 -7.22 1.43 21.42
CA LEU A 341 -6.94 0.46 20.37
C LEU A 341 -5.59 -0.22 20.63
N ARG A 342 -5.61 -1.56 20.77
CA ARG A 342 -4.42 -2.38 21.06
C ARG A 342 -3.91 -3.14 19.87
N GLU A 343 -4.81 -3.63 19.02
CA GLU A 343 -4.47 -4.48 17.88
C GLU A 343 -5.35 -4.18 16.66
N VAL A 344 -4.71 -4.15 15.49
CA VAL A 344 -5.42 -4.18 14.20
C VAL A 344 -4.82 -5.30 13.34
N ALA A 345 -5.59 -6.37 13.10
CA ALA A 345 -5.04 -7.60 12.53
C ALA A 345 -4.55 -7.46 11.08
N GLU A 346 -5.29 -6.73 10.24
CA GLU A 346 -5.01 -6.48 8.83
C GLU A 346 -4.38 -5.10 8.62
N THR A 347 -5.18 -4.04 8.56
CA THR A 347 -4.68 -2.71 8.17
C THR A 347 -5.39 -1.57 8.90
N LEU A 348 -4.62 -0.60 9.38
CA LEU A 348 -5.09 0.72 9.83
C LEU A 348 -4.73 1.76 8.78
N THR A 349 -5.74 2.25 8.05
CA THR A 349 -5.60 3.24 6.98
C THR A 349 -6.30 4.54 7.34
N LEU A 350 -5.53 5.63 7.38
CA LEU A 350 -5.98 6.99 7.67
C LEU A 350 -5.59 7.88 6.48
N GLN A 351 -6.55 8.29 5.67
CA GLN A 351 -6.24 9.06 4.46
C GLN A 351 -7.25 10.17 4.15
N TRP A 352 -6.74 11.33 3.73
CA TRP A 352 -7.55 12.50 3.40
C TRP A 352 -8.46 12.98 4.55
N THR A 353 -7.99 12.86 5.79
CA THR A 353 -8.66 13.34 7.00
C THR A 353 -8.15 14.74 7.39
N HIS A 354 -8.17 15.68 6.43
CA HIS A 354 -7.30 16.86 6.39
C HIS A 354 -7.30 17.78 7.64
N ARG A 355 -8.34 17.73 8.49
CA ARG A 355 -8.48 18.58 9.69
C ARG A 355 -8.04 17.91 11.01
N VAL A 356 -7.78 16.61 11.00
CA VAL A 356 -7.30 15.89 12.19
C VAL A 356 -5.86 16.30 12.47
N LYS A 357 -5.62 16.81 13.68
CA LYS A 357 -4.29 17.27 14.12
C LYS A 357 -3.47 16.22 14.84
N GLU A 358 -4.15 15.32 15.55
CA GLU A 358 -3.50 14.30 16.38
C GLU A 358 -4.25 12.97 16.24
N TYR A 359 -3.49 11.90 16.11
CA TYR A 359 -3.96 10.53 16.34
C TYR A 359 -3.27 9.98 17.59
N ASP A 360 -4.04 9.82 18.68
CA ASP A 360 -3.58 9.10 19.87
C ASP A 360 -3.85 7.60 19.70
N LEU A 361 -2.79 6.86 19.41
CA LEU A 361 -2.77 5.40 19.28
C LEU A 361 -1.78 4.80 20.29
N SER A 362 -1.65 5.44 21.47
CA SER A 362 -0.65 5.11 22.49
C SER A 362 -0.75 3.70 23.06
N GLN A 363 -1.90 3.04 22.92
CA GLN A 363 -2.10 1.64 23.36
C GLN A 363 -1.88 0.62 22.24
N LEU A 364 -1.64 1.06 20.99
CA LEU A 364 -1.50 0.17 19.84
C LEU A 364 -0.18 -0.59 19.95
N GLN A 365 -0.24 -1.91 20.07
CA GLN A 365 0.93 -2.77 20.28
C GLN A 365 1.39 -3.45 18.98
N SER A 366 0.43 -3.83 18.13
CA SER A 366 0.67 -4.48 16.85
C SER A 366 -0.37 -4.13 15.80
N VAL A 367 0.07 -4.06 14.55
CA VAL A 367 -0.79 -3.80 13.39
C VAL A 367 -0.31 -4.62 12.19
N GLY A 368 -1.22 -5.22 11.42
CA GLY A 368 -0.84 -5.95 10.20
C GLY A 368 -0.23 -5.05 9.12
N GLY A 369 -0.71 -3.81 9.01
CA GLY A 369 -0.18 -2.75 8.16
C GLY A 369 -0.71 -1.37 8.58
N PHE A 370 0.17 -0.37 8.61
CA PHE A 370 -0.14 0.99 9.05
C PHE A 370 0.05 1.96 7.90
N ARG A 371 -1.00 2.69 7.51
CA ARG A 371 -0.97 3.64 6.39
C ARG A 371 -1.59 4.98 6.77
N VAL A 372 -0.79 6.03 6.69
CA VAL A 372 -1.22 7.42 6.84
C VAL A 372 -0.83 8.17 5.57
N TYR A 373 -1.83 8.71 4.87
CA TYR A 373 -1.60 9.32 3.57
C TYR A 373 -2.36 10.63 3.40
N TYR A 374 -1.61 11.68 3.06
CA TYR A 374 -2.14 12.97 2.65
C TYR A 374 -3.12 13.59 3.66
N ILE A 375 -2.58 14.01 4.81
CA ILE A 375 -3.32 14.71 5.87
C ILE A 375 -2.62 16.05 6.15
N GLU A 376 -3.26 17.16 5.78
CA GLU A 376 -2.63 18.49 5.73
C GLU A 376 -2.36 19.10 7.12
N ASP A 377 -3.30 18.97 8.05
CA ASP A 377 -3.21 19.54 9.40
C ASP A 377 -2.63 18.56 10.45
N LEU A 378 -2.17 17.38 10.04
CA LEU A 378 -1.63 16.38 10.98
C LEU A 378 -0.29 16.85 11.56
N GLU A 379 -0.27 17.07 12.86
CA GLU A 379 0.89 17.55 13.62
C GLU A 379 1.54 16.41 14.44
N LYS A 380 0.73 15.45 14.91
CA LYS A 380 1.16 14.41 15.85
C LYS A 380 0.54 13.03 15.62
N ILE A 381 1.34 11.98 15.80
CA ILE A 381 0.87 10.59 15.94
C ILE A 381 1.60 9.94 17.12
N ASN A 382 0.85 9.49 18.13
CA ASN A 382 1.42 8.78 19.27
C ASN A 382 1.34 7.26 19.06
N LEU A 383 2.49 6.60 18.89
CA LEU A 383 2.63 5.15 18.71
C LEU A 383 3.64 4.54 19.70
N HIS A 384 3.77 5.10 20.91
CA HIS A 384 4.83 4.74 21.85
C HIS A 384 4.85 3.27 22.29
N GLN A 385 3.74 2.52 22.15
CA GLN A 385 3.69 1.07 22.42
C GLN A 385 3.77 0.18 21.17
N LEU A 386 3.78 0.77 19.96
CA LEU A 386 3.77 0.00 18.73
C LEU A 386 5.11 -0.71 18.57
N SER A 387 5.08 -2.03 18.74
CA SER A 387 6.31 -2.84 18.74
C SER A 387 6.56 -3.57 17.42
N ARG A 388 5.49 -3.88 16.68
CA ARG A 388 5.52 -4.74 15.49
C ARG A 388 4.51 -4.30 14.43
N VAL A 389 4.95 -4.34 13.17
CA VAL A 389 4.11 -4.17 12.00
C VAL A 389 4.22 -5.40 11.10
N GLY A 390 3.09 -5.96 10.67
CA GLY A 390 3.02 -7.14 9.82
C GLY A 390 3.41 -6.90 8.37
N THR A 391 3.05 -7.84 7.51
CA THR A 391 3.39 -7.84 6.07
C THR A 391 2.72 -6.72 5.28
N GLY A 392 1.70 -6.05 5.83
CA GLY A 392 1.07 -4.87 5.25
C GLY A 392 1.97 -3.63 5.27
N GLY A 393 3.03 -3.63 6.07
CA GLY A 393 4.05 -2.57 6.10
C GLY A 393 3.62 -1.31 6.85
N PHE A 394 4.56 -0.39 6.99
CA PHE A 394 4.38 0.90 7.65
C PHE A 394 4.56 2.01 6.62
N THR A 395 3.62 2.93 6.49
CA THR A 395 3.64 3.99 5.48
C THR A 395 3.08 5.29 6.06
N ILE A 396 3.90 6.34 6.06
CA ILE A 396 3.47 7.72 6.33
C ILE A 396 4.01 8.61 5.21
N GLU A 397 3.11 9.17 4.40
CA GLU A 397 3.45 9.99 3.24
C GLU A 397 2.54 11.23 3.13
N VAL A 398 3.09 12.33 2.59
CA VAL A 398 2.35 13.57 2.30
C VAL A 398 1.68 14.18 3.57
N CYS A 399 2.37 14.13 4.71
CA CYS A 399 1.92 14.70 5.99
C CYS A 399 2.87 15.83 6.44
N ASN A 400 2.87 16.93 5.71
CA ASN A 400 3.95 17.95 5.77
C ASN A 400 4.06 18.70 7.10
N LYS A 401 3.05 18.66 7.98
CA LYS A 401 3.07 19.29 9.31
C LYS A 401 3.45 18.33 10.43
N LEU A 402 3.58 17.03 10.14
CA LEU A 402 3.90 16.01 11.14
C LEU A 402 5.31 16.25 11.68
N ASN A 403 5.39 16.55 12.98
CA ASN A 403 6.64 16.84 13.67
C ASN A 403 6.80 16.11 15.01
N ASP A 404 5.72 15.53 15.53
CA ASP A 404 5.71 14.70 16.73
C ASP A 404 5.25 13.28 16.35
N LEU A 405 6.22 12.38 16.15
CA LEU A 405 5.99 10.98 15.80
C LEU A 405 6.82 10.08 16.73
N ASP A 406 6.11 9.41 17.64
CA ASP A 406 6.74 8.54 18.64
C ASP A 406 6.69 7.08 18.21
N LEU A 407 7.85 6.53 17.83
CA LEU A 407 8.04 5.14 17.40
C LEU A 407 9.08 4.42 18.27
N ALA A 408 9.28 4.86 19.51
CA ALA A 408 10.38 4.39 20.37
C ALA A 408 10.33 2.88 20.68
N ALA A 409 9.16 2.25 20.58
CA ALA A 409 8.99 0.80 20.80
C ALA A 409 9.08 -0.04 19.52
N LEU A 410 9.10 0.57 18.32
CA LEU A 410 9.00 -0.17 17.07
C LEU A 410 10.28 -0.96 16.81
N THR A 411 10.19 -2.29 16.86
CA THR A 411 11.36 -3.18 16.70
C THR A 411 11.39 -3.93 15.37
N GLU A 412 10.24 -4.15 14.73
CA GLU A 412 10.13 -5.02 13.56
C GLU A 412 9.03 -4.54 12.62
N VAL A 413 9.34 -4.47 11.33
CA VAL A 413 8.37 -4.24 10.25
C VAL A 413 8.55 -5.35 9.21
N GLN A 414 7.62 -6.29 9.12
CA GLN A 414 7.75 -7.44 8.21
C GLN A 414 7.56 -7.04 6.74
N GLY A 415 6.73 -6.03 6.48
CA GLY A 415 6.49 -5.46 5.15
C GLY A 415 7.45 -4.34 4.77
N ASN A 416 7.00 -3.47 3.86
CA ASN A 416 7.73 -2.26 3.48
C ASN A 416 7.65 -1.20 4.59
N PHE A 417 8.69 -0.39 4.74
CA PHE A 417 8.73 0.77 5.62
C PHE A 417 8.92 2.03 4.78
N VAL A 418 7.95 2.94 4.81
CA VAL A 418 7.98 4.23 4.12
C VAL A 418 7.66 5.33 5.12
N LEU A 419 8.59 6.26 5.31
CA LEU A 419 8.40 7.37 6.24
C LEU A 419 8.92 8.68 5.63
N SER A 420 8.02 9.65 5.50
CA SER A 420 8.27 11.00 4.98
C SER A 420 8.23 12.07 6.09
N ALA A 421 8.78 11.78 7.28
CA ALA A 421 8.79 12.67 8.46
C ALA A 421 9.98 12.33 9.38
N PRO A 422 10.49 13.28 10.18
CA PRO A 422 11.52 12.98 11.18
C PRO A 422 10.97 12.06 12.29
N ALA A 423 11.74 11.05 12.69
CA ALA A 423 11.41 10.15 13.80
C ALA A 423 12.68 9.53 14.41
N ASP A 424 12.61 9.19 15.70
CA ASP A 424 13.59 8.29 16.35
C ASP A 424 13.14 6.84 16.17
N LEU A 425 13.96 6.03 15.49
CA LEU A 425 13.72 4.63 15.16
C LEU A 425 14.83 3.73 15.73
N ASN A 426 15.49 4.18 16.82
CA ASN A 426 16.64 3.48 17.38
C ASN A 426 16.32 2.08 17.91
N ALA A 427 15.05 1.74 18.10
CA ALA A 427 14.61 0.39 18.46
C ALA A 427 14.41 -0.54 17.26
N LEU A 428 14.27 -0.01 16.03
CA LEU A 428 13.96 -0.78 14.84
C LEU A 428 15.14 -1.66 14.44
N LYS A 429 14.93 -2.98 14.41
CA LYS A 429 15.98 -3.98 14.12
C LYS A 429 15.91 -4.52 12.71
N GLU A 430 14.70 -4.71 12.19
CA GLU A 430 14.50 -5.37 10.90
C GLU A 430 13.36 -4.74 10.11
N VAL A 431 13.59 -4.55 8.81
CA VAL A 431 12.57 -4.29 7.81
C VAL A 431 12.59 -5.45 6.81
N GLY A 432 11.52 -6.24 6.76
CA GLY A 432 11.43 -7.42 5.88
C GLY A 432 11.25 -7.07 4.40
N GLY A 433 10.67 -5.90 4.09
CA GLY A 433 10.52 -5.37 2.73
C GLY A 433 11.51 -4.24 2.38
N ASN A 434 11.07 -3.32 1.54
CA ASN A 434 11.82 -2.11 1.19
C ASN A 434 11.79 -1.09 2.34
N LEU A 435 12.91 -0.40 2.58
CA LEU A 435 12.99 0.77 3.46
C LEU A 435 13.16 2.02 2.60
N THR A 436 12.19 2.94 2.68
CA THR A 436 12.26 4.28 2.10
C THR A 436 12.11 5.32 3.20
N PHE A 437 13.17 6.09 3.44
CA PHE A 437 13.16 7.17 4.42
C PHE A 437 13.46 8.51 3.76
N SER A 438 12.57 9.49 3.95
CA SER A 438 12.70 10.84 3.46
C SER A 438 12.37 11.84 4.56
N ALA A 439 13.32 12.64 5.03
CA ALA A 439 13.04 13.61 6.08
C ALA A 439 13.88 14.87 5.95
N ASN A 440 13.38 15.94 6.54
CA ASN A 440 14.14 17.16 6.79
C ASN A 440 14.55 17.17 8.26
N THR A 441 15.80 16.83 8.53
CA THR A 441 16.37 16.67 9.87
C THR A 441 17.72 17.39 9.96
N GLU A 442 18.24 17.57 11.17
CA GLU A 442 19.63 18.01 11.31
C GLU A 442 20.60 16.91 10.88
N ASN A 443 20.40 15.68 11.36
CA ASN A 443 21.22 14.51 11.08
C ASN A 443 20.34 13.28 10.85
N PHE A 444 20.79 12.35 10.02
CA PHE A 444 20.16 11.02 9.91
C PHE A 444 20.80 10.06 10.91
N ASP A 445 20.38 10.07 12.18
CA ASP A 445 21.00 9.35 13.31
C ASP A 445 20.06 8.38 14.07
N GLY A 446 18.82 8.18 13.60
CA GLY A 446 17.78 7.45 14.33
C GLY A 446 17.62 5.96 14.05
N PHE A 447 18.55 5.24 13.44
CA PHE A 447 18.37 3.82 13.03
C PHE A 447 19.40 2.86 13.66
N ASN A 448 19.94 3.18 14.84
CA ASN A 448 21.19 2.56 15.29
C ASN A 448 21.11 1.06 15.59
N SER A 449 19.90 0.50 15.75
CA SER A 449 19.68 -0.94 15.93
C SER A 449 19.33 -1.71 14.65
N LEU A 450 19.13 -1.03 13.52
CA LEU A 450 18.68 -1.67 12.29
C LEU A 450 19.79 -2.57 11.74
N THR A 451 19.58 -3.88 11.71
CA THR A 451 20.59 -4.86 11.24
C THR A 451 20.37 -5.31 9.80
N SER A 452 19.13 -5.32 9.32
CA SER A 452 18.83 -5.83 7.98
C SER A 452 17.62 -5.19 7.31
N VAL A 453 17.73 -5.03 5.99
CA VAL A 453 16.63 -4.67 5.09
C VAL A 453 16.45 -5.79 4.05
N GLY A 454 15.26 -6.38 4.01
CA GLY A 454 14.92 -7.52 3.16
C GLY A 454 14.67 -7.18 1.69
N GLY A 455 14.47 -5.90 1.37
CA GLY A 455 14.33 -5.37 0.02
C GLY A 455 15.34 -4.25 -0.29
N ASN A 456 14.89 -3.24 -1.02
CA ASN A 456 15.67 -2.05 -1.36
C ASN A 456 15.78 -1.09 -0.17
N PHE A 457 16.89 -0.37 -0.10
CA PHE A 457 17.11 0.73 0.84
C PHE A 457 17.16 2.04 0.07
N ALA A 458 16.35 3.02 0.46
CA ALA A 458 16.32 4.37 -0.12
C ALA A 458 16.34 5.43 0.98
N LEU A 459 17.30 6.34 0.93
CA LEU A 459 17.45 7.47 1.83
C LEU A 459 17.51 8.78 1.06
N SER A 460 16.71 9.76 1.49
CA SER A 460 16.61 11.08 0.84
C SER A 460 16.20 12.19 1.82
N GLY A 461 16.27 13.44 1.38
CA GLY A 461 15.81 14.60 2.15
C GLY A 461 16.93 15.56 2.54
N THR A 462 16.78 16.32 3.62
CA THR A 462 17.79 17.29 4.06
C THR A 462 18.39 16.90 5.40
N ALA A 463 19.73 16.87 5.46
CA ALA A 463 20.54 16.63 6.66
C ALA A 463 21.96 17.19 6.45
N LYS A 464 22.73 17.32 7.54
CA LYS A 464 24.16 17.66 7.54
C LYS A 464 25.05 16.42 7.48
N GLU A 465 24.62 15.31 8.09
CA GLU A 465 25.35 14.05 8.10
C GLU A 465 24.41 12.83 8.08
N VAL A 466 24.95 11.69 7.66
CA VAL A 466 24.33 10.36 7.81
C VAL A 466 25.13 9.57 8.84
N ASN A 467 24.53 9.25 9.99
CA ASN A 467 25.23 8.64 11.14
C ASN A 467 24.41 7.59 11.92
N GLY A 468 23.28 7.15 11.35
CA GLY A 468 22.25 6.41 12.07
C GLY A 468 22.19 4.92 11.81
N PHE A 469 22.92 4.34 10.87
CA PHE A 469 22.71 2.94 10.42
C PHE A 469 23.79 1.97 10.92
N LYS A 470 24.37 2.24 12.09
CA LYS A 470 25.65 1.64 12.53
C LYS A 470 25.63 0.12 12.66
N ALA A 471 24.46 -0.47 12.92
CA ALA A 471 24.27 -1.91 13.03
C ALA A 471 23.90 -2.59 11.70
N LEU A 472 23.64 -1.84 10.62
CA LEU A 472 23.09 -2.39 9.38
C LEU A 472 24.15 -3.21 8.67
N THR A 473 23.94 -4.53 8.58
CA THR A 473 24.90 -5.46 7.95
C THR A 473 24.52 -5.82 6.53
N THR A 474 23.23 -5.85 6.20
CA THR A 474 22.73 -6.43 4.95
C THR A 474 21.54 -5.69 4.38
N ILE A 475 21.62 -5.35 3.09
CA ILE A 475 20.51 -4.92 2.24
C ILE A 475 20.36 -5.97 1.14
N LYS A 476 19.24 -6.71 1.12
CA LYS A 476 19.07 -7.79 0.12
C LYS A 476 18.78 -7.28 -1.29
N GLY A 477 18.27 -6.05 -1.43
CA GLY A 477 18.02 -5.39 -2.71
C GLY A 477 19.09 -4.37 -3.07
N SER A 478 18.68 -3.28 -3.73
CA SER A 478 19.55 -2.16 -4.09
C SER A 478 19.61 -1.10 -3.00
N MET A 479 20.71 -0.37 -2.93
CA MET A 479 20.88 0.82 -2.08
C MET A 479 20.84 2.09 -2.93
N THR A 480 20.00 3.04 -2.52
CA THR A 480 19.85 4.36 -3.14
C THR A 480 20.04 5.46 -2.09
N LEU A 481 21.04 6.32 -2.29
CA LEU A 481 21.22 7.57 -1.56
C LEU A 481 21.00 8.72 -2.53
N ASN A 482 19.96 9.55 -2.31
CA ASN A 482 19.69 10.64 -3.25
C ASN A 482 19.19 11.94 -2.61
N ASN A 483 19.41 13.05 -3.31
CA ASN A 483 18.86 14.37 -3.00
C ASN A 483 19.21 14.88 -1.59
N MET A 484 20.46 14.68 -1.17
CA MET A 484 20.98 15.07 0.14
C MET A 484 22.14 16.05 0.00
N ASN A 485 21.94 17.15 -0.74
CA ASN A 485 22.99 18.11 -1.12
C ASN A 485 23.73 18.78 0.05
N ASN A 486 23.16 18.80 1.26
CA ASN A 486 23.78 19.39 2.44
C ASN A 486 24.65 18.43 3.24
N VAL A 487 24.59 17.12 2.95
CA VAL A 487 25.37 16.12 3.67
C VAL A 487 26.84 16.28 3.34
N THR A 488 27.69 16.38 4.37
CA THR A 488 29.15 16.46 4.21
C THR A 488 29.84 15.12 4.43
N CYS A 489 29.23 14.22 5.21
CA CYS A 489 29.78 12.90 5.51
C CYS A 489 28.70 11.82 5.62
N VAL A 490 29.07 10.60 5.20
CA VAL A 490 28.22 9.40 5.26
C VAL A 490 28.88 8.38 6.19
N ASN A 491 28.84 8.68 7.48
CA ASN A 491 29.49 7.94 8.56
C ASN A 491 28.45 7.20 9.40
N GLY A 492 27.80 6.20 8.83
CA GLY A 492 26.76 5.47 9.55
C GLY A 492 26.55 4.05 9.08
N PHE A 493 27.37 3.53 8.18
CA PHE A 493 27.20 2.19 7.59
C PHE A 493 28.41 1.28 7.90
N ASP A 494 29.00 1.44 9.09
CA ASP A 494 30.27 0.81 9.48
C ASP A 494 30.19 -0.72 9.50
N ALA A 495 29.00 -1.26 9.78
CA ALA A 495 28.74 -2.70 9.80
C ALA A 495 28.25 -3.26 8.46
N LEU A 496 28.00 -2.42 7.44
CA LEU A 496 27.42 -2.86 6.17
C LEU A 496 28.40 -3.75 5.43
N ARG A 497 27.99 -4.97 5.07
CA ARG A 497 28.85 -5.96 4.37
C ARG A 497 28.29 -6.39 3.02
N SER A 498 26.98 -6.30 2.83
CA SER A 498 26.32 -6.83 1.64
C SER A 498 25.16 -5.96 1.18
N ILE A 499 25.14 -5.70 -0.14
CA ILE A 499 24.06 -5.10 -0.90
C ILE A 499 23.81 -6.04 -2.08
N GLY A 500 22.55 -6.37 -2.36
CA GLY A 500 22.21 -7.48 -3.26
C GLY A 500 22.34 -7.19 -4.75
N SER A 501 21.78 -6.09 -5.27
CA SER A 501 21.63 -5.90 -6.72
C SER A 501 22.34 -4.68 -7.32
N GLY A 502 22.34 -3.54 -6.62
CA GLY A 502 22.89 -2.30 -7.17
C GLY A 502 23.10 -1.21 -6.13
N LEU A 503 23.93 -0.24 -6.50
CA LEU A 503 24.26 0.92 -5.69
C LEU A 503 24.09 2.19 -6.51
N SER A 504 23.22 3.11 -6.06
CA SER A 504 22.97 4.38 -6.72
C SER A 504 23.14 5.52 -5.74
N ILE A 505 24.13 6.37 -5.95
CA ILE A 505 24.36 7.58 -5.16
C ILE A 505 24.27 8.80 -6.07
N SER A 506 23.41 9.75 -5.72
CA SER A 506 23.20 10.93 -6.56
C SER A 506 22.77 12.18 -5.82
N ASN A 507 23.05 13.36 -6.39
CA ASN A 507 22.65 14.65 -5.80
C ASN A 507 23.10 14.77 -4.33
N MET A 508 24.42 14.70 -4.12
CA MET A 508 25.06 14.91 -2.83
C MET A 508 26.25 15.86 -3.01
N GLU A 509 25.93 17.14 -3.22
CA GLU A 509 26.87 18.18 -3.65
C GLU A 509 28.11 18.37 -2.76
N LYS A 510 28.03 18.09 -1.46
CA LYS A 510 29.08 18.38 -0.48
C LYS A 510 29.83 17.15 0.05
N VAL A 511 29.49 15.94 -0.40
CA VAL A 511 30.15 14.72 0.09
C VAL A 511 31.48 14.51 -0.63
N GLU A 512 32.54 14.36 0.15
CA GLU A 512 33.91 14.17 -0.37
C GLU A 512 34.33 12.70 -0.47
N GLU A 513 33.69 11.80 0.28
CA GLU A 513 34.00 10.37 0.32
C GLU A 513 32.83 9.49 0.79
N PHE A 514 32.91 8.18 0.50
CA PHE A 514 31.98 7.15 0.97
C PHE A 514 32.74 6.04 1.71
N PRO A 515 33.07 6.21 3.00
CA PRO A 515 33.93 5.27 3.73
C PRO A 515 33.38 3.84 3.79
N PHE A 516 32.05 3.70 3.81
CA PHE A 516 31.39 2.40 3.91
C PHE A 516 31.64 1.47 2.71
N LEU A 517 32.05 2.01 1.55
CA LEU A 517 32.34 1.20 0.37
C LEU A 517 33.46 0.19 0.63
N ALA A 518 34.44 0.55 1.46
CA ALA A 518 35.54 -0.33 1.85
C ALA A 518 35.07 -1.61 2.57
N ASN A 519 33.86 -1.61 3.13
CA ASN A 519 33.29 -2.75 3.84
C ASN A 519 32.58 -3.77 2.93
N LEU A 520 32.35 -3.44 1.65
CA LEU A 520 31.57 -4.24 0.70
C LEU A 520 32.41 -5.31 -0.02
N GLN A 521 33.34 -5.93 0.71
CA GLN A 521 34.29 -6.87 0.13
C GLN A 521 33.60 -8.07 -0.53
N GLY A 522 33.85 -8.25 -1.83
CA GLY A 522 33.27 -9.33 -2.65
C GLY A 522 31.84 -9.10 -3.10
N ALA A 523 31.27 -7.89 -2.89
CA ALA A 523 29.94 -7.57 -3.41
C ALA A 523 29.92 -7.61 -4.95
N GLN A 524 28.80 -8.07 -5.51
CA GLN A 524 28.59 -8.16 -6.95
C GLN A 524 27.37 -7.32 -7.33
N PHE A 525 27.60 -6.27 -8.12
CA PHE A 525 26.55 -5.39 -8.59
C PHE A 525 26.23 -5.63 -10.05
N ALA A 526 24.94 -5.67 -10.39
CA ALA A 526 24.53 -5.57 -11.79
C ALA A 526 24.80 -4.15 -12.33
N GLN A 527 24.64 -3.14 -11.47
CA GLN A 527 24.90 -1.74 -11.80
C GLN A 527 25.29 -0.90 -10.57
N CYS A 528 26.22 0.02 -10.80
CA CYS A 528 26.59 1.09 -9.88
C CYS A 528 26.47 2.44 -10.58
N SER A 529 25.90 3.45 -9.91
CA SER A 529 25.80 4.81 -10.44
C SER A 529 26.19 5.84 -9.39
N PHE A 530 27.08 6.75 -9.77
CA PHE A 530 27.56 7.87 -8.96
C PHE A 530 27.37 9.15 -9.77
N SER A 531 26.37 9.96 -9.41
CA SER A 531 25.93 11.05 -10.30
C SER A 531 25.70 12.37 -9.57
N ARG A 532 26.22 13.48 -10.08
CA ARG A 532 26.12 14.82 -9.46
C ARG A 532 26.75 14.84 -8.06
N LEU A 533 28.06 14.58 -8.03
CA LEU A 533 28.90 14.51 -6.83
C LEU A 533 30.15 15.42 -7.00
N PRO A 534 29.98 16.74 -7.17
CA PRO A 534 31.07 17.64 -7.53
C PRO A 534 32.19 17.76 -6.47
N ALA A 535 31.91 17.47 -5.20
CA ALA A 535 32.92 17.45 -4.13
C ALA A 535 33.67 16.11 -4.01
N LEU A 536 33.17 15.03 -4.64
CA LEU A 536 33.79 13.71 -4.58
C LEU A 536 35.10 13.72 -5.40
N GLN A 537 36.22 13.50 -4.72
CA GLN A 537 37.56 13.52 -5.34
C GLN A 537 38.05 12.13 -5.76
N GLY A 538 37.43 11.06 -5.26
CA GLY A 538 37.79 9.72 -5.69
C GLY A 538 36.83 8.66 -5.23
N LEU A 539 36.93 7.50 -5.88
CA LEU A 539 36.12 6.33 -5.61
C LEU A 539 37.01 5.10 -5.70
N ASP A 540 36.98 4.25 -4.68
CA ASP A 540 37.64 2.96 -4.69
C ASP A 540 36.61 1.85 -4.88
N ILE A 541 36.74 1.14 -6.00
CA ILE A 541 35.90 0.00 -6.38
C ILE A 541 36.68 -1.32 -6.34
N SER A 542 37.91 -1.36 -5.83
CA SER A 542 38.75 -2.57 -5.81
C SER A 542 38.15 -3.72 -4.99
N VAL A 543 37.30 -3.37 -4.01
CA VAL A 543 36.70 -4.33 -3.07
C VAL A 543 35.43 -4.99 -3.59
N PHE A 544 34.83 -4.53 -4.68
CA PHE A 544 33.61 -5.10 -5.26
C PHE A 544 33.68 -5.16 -6.79
N SER A 545 32.79 -5.93 -7.42
CA SER A 545 32.67 -6.00 -8.89
C SER A 545 31.35 -5.42 -9.36
N THR A 546 31.32 -4.79 -10.53
CA THR A 546 30.08 -4.32 -11.17
C THR A 546 30.09 -4.59 -12.66
N SER A 547 28.97 -5.07 -13.23
CA SER A 547 28.83 -5.24 -14.69
C SER A 547 28.63 -3.91 -15.42
N LYS A 548 28.13 -2.88 -14.72
CA LYS A 548 27.92 -1.53 -15.26
C LYS A 548 28.25 -0.47 -14.22
N LEU A 549 29.16 0.45 -14.55
CA LEU A 549 29.53 1.60 -13.73
C LEU A 549 29.22 2.89 -14.46
N THR A 550 28.31 3.69 -13.93
CA THR A 550 28.04 5.05 -14.42
C THR A 550 28.63 6.07 -13.46
N ILE A 551 29.48 6.95 -13.96
CA ILE A 551 30.01 8.11 -13.24
C ILE A 551 29.60 9.37 -14.01
N ASP A 552 28.86 10.26 -13.35
CA ASP A 552 28.34 11.48 -13.97
C ASP A 552 28.60 12.70 -13.09
N ASN A 553 29.22 13.75 -13.63
CA ASN A 553 29.43 15.03 -12.95
C ASN A 553 30.07 14.89 -11.54
N VAL A 554 31.31 14.41 -11.53
CA VAL A 554 32.19 14.32 -10.35
C VAL A 554 33.22 15.46 -10.31
N GLY A 555 34.04 15.52 -9.25
CA GLY A 555 35.08 16.51 -9.08
C GLY A 555 36.12 16.54 -10.22
N ALA A 556 36.81 17.67 -10.38
CA ALA A 556 37.71 17.90 -11.52
C ALA A 556 38.97 17.01 -11.53
N ASP A 557 39.46 16.60 -10.35
CA ASP A 557 40.64 15.75 -10.19
C ASP A 557 40.25 14.33 -9.75
N PHE A 558 39.10 13.84 -10.23
CA PHE A 558 38.51 12.60 -9.75
C PHE A 558 39.40 11.38 -10.04
N VAL A 559 39.64 10.57 -8.99
CA VAL A 559 40.44 9.35 -9.06
C VAL A 559 39.55 8.12 -8.95
N LEU A 560 39.54 7.27 -9.96
CA LEU A 560 38.89 5.96 -9.92
C LEU A 560 39.93 4.88 -9.62
N ARG A 561 39.84 4.28 -8.42
CA ARG A 561 40.71 3.17 -7.99
C ARG A 561 40.03 1.83 -8.17
N GLY A 562 40.77 0.82 -8.63
CA GLY A 562 40.23 -0.52 -8.83
C GLY A 562 41.31 -1.55 -9.15
N ASN A 563 40.85 -2.77 -9.48
CA ASN A 563 41.73 -3.85 -9.91
C ASN A 563 42.25 -3.58 -11.34
N SER A 564 43.31 -4.29 -11.74
CA SER A 564 44.00 -4.09 -13.02
C SER A 564 43.10 -4.20 -14.25
N GLU A 565 42.04 -4.99 -14.17
CA GLU A 565 41.07 -5.21 -15.24
C GLU A 565 39.65 -4.99 -14.70
N LEU A 566 38.85 -4.20 -15.44
CA LEU A 566 37.44 -3.97 -15.16
C LEU A 566 36.60 -4.59 -16.28
N ASP A 567 36.07 -5.78 -15.99
CA ASP A 567 35.12 -6.48 -16.85
C ASP A 567 33.74 -5.83 -16.72
N GLY A 568 33.17 -5.36 -17.84
CA GLY A 568 31.88 -4.67 -17.88
C GLY A 568 31.90 -3.32 -18.61
N GLU A 569 30.81 -2.57 -18.44
CA GLU A 569 30.59 -1.27 -19.07
C GLU A 569 30.87 -0.12 -18.10
N VAL A 570 31.81 0.75 -18.44
CA VAL A 570 32.05 2.03 -17.75
C VAL A 570 31.50 3.16 -18.60
N THR A 571 30.61 3.96 -18.04
CA THR A 571 30.07 5.17 -18.67
C THR A 571 30.53 6.38 -17.86
N LEU A 572 31.26 7.28 -18.50
CA LEU A 572 31.72 8.56 -17.94
C LEU A 572 30.98 9.70 -18.62
N ASN A 573 30.15 10.41 -17.86
CA ASN A 573 29.36 11.54 -18.36
C ASN A 573 29.73 12.81 -17.61
N SER A 574 29.69 13.95 -18.31
CA SER A 574 29.83 15.29 -17.72
C SER A 574 31.00 15.47 -16.73
N SER A 575 32.07 14.67 -16.86
CA SER A 575 33.18 14.59 -15.91
C SER A 575 34.42 15.23 -16.53
N ARG A 576 35.15 16.06 -15.77
CA ARG A 576 36.26 16.89 -16.27
C ARG A 576 37.60 16.14 -16.31
N GLY A 577 37.56 14.86 -16.68
CA GLY A 577 38.69 13.93 -16.62
C GLY A 577 38.55 12.92 -15.48
N VAL A 578 39.25 11.80 -15.61
CA VAL A 578 39.32 10.73 -14.60
C VAL A 578 40.72 10.15 -14.59
N ARG A 579 41.36 10.12 -13.42
CA ARG A 579 42.61 9.37 -13.23
C ARG A 579 42.27 7.94 -12.80
N PHE A 580 42.57 6.97 -13.66
CA PHE A 580 42.51 5.56 -13.33
C PHE A 580 43.76 5.19 -12.52
N ASP A 581 43.56 4.63 -11.33
CA ASP A 581 44.62 4.29 -10.39
C ASP A 581 44.52 2.80 -10.03
N GLY A 582 45.47 2.01 -10.51
CA GLY A 582 45.42 0.54 -10.44
C GLY A 582 44.60 -0.13 -11.56
N ILE A 583 43.72 0.59 -12.26
CA ILE A 583 42.93 0.07 -13.41
C ILE A 583 43.68 0.33 -14.71
N GLU A 584 44.22 -0.71 -15.33
CA GLU A 584 44.97 -0.59 -16.60
C GLU A 584 44.12 -0.97 -17.82
N LYS A 585 43.07 -1.78 -17.62
CA LYS A 585 42.21 -2.29 -18.69
C LYS A 585 40.72 -2.17 -18.37
N VAL A 586 39.93 -1.80 -19.36
CA VAL A 586 38.45 -1.73 -19.27
C VAL A 586 37.85 -2.45 -20.48
N GLN A 587 36.83 -3.30 -20.27
CA GLN A 587 36.16 -3.96 -21.39
C GLN A 587 35.44 -2.96 -22.28
N THR A 588 34.40 -2.29 -21.78
CA THR A 588 33.68 -1.26 -22.56
C THR A 588 33.75 0.08 -21.84
N LEU A 589 34.29 1.09 -22.50
CA LEU A 589 34.32 2.47 -22.00
C LEU A 589 33.53 3.38 -22.94
N THR A 590 32.52 4.04 -22.39
CA THR A 590 31.78 5.12 -23.07
C THR A 590 32.06 6.44 -22.37
N VAL A 591 32.53 7.43 -23.11
CA VAL A 591 32.79 8.78 -22.57
C VAL A 591 31.98 9.79 -23.37
N THR A 592 31.18 10.60 -22.69
CA THR A 592 30.44 11.70 -23.32
C THR A 592 31.08 13.05 -23.04
N GLY A 593 31.08 13.92 -24.06
CA GLY A 593 31.69 15.26 -24.01
C GLY A 593 30.95 16.24 -23.10
N PHE A 594 31.65 17.30 -22.72
CA PHE A 594 31.19 18.33 -21.79
C PHE A 594 31.26 19.72 -22.46
N THR A 595 30.23 20.53 -22.22
CA THR A 595 30.14 21.92 -22.72
C THR A 595 30.85 22.89 -21.80
N GLN A 596 31.69 23.74 -22.36
CA GLN A 596 32.41 24.78 -21.61
C GLN A 596 32.59 26.06 -22.41
N LYS A 597 32.81 27.17 -21.69
CA LYS A 597 33.03 28.51 -22.27
C LYS A 597 34.45 28.68 -22.81
N GLU A 598 35.44 28.20 -22.06
CA GLU A 598 36.87 28.32 -22.38
C GLU A 598 37.42 26.99 -22.89
N SER A 599 38.51 27.02 -23.65
CA SER A 599 39.18 25.79 -24.08
C SER A 599 39.81 25.07 -22.89
N ALA A 600 39.69 23.75 -22.86
CA ALA A 600 40.24 22.89 -21.81
C ALA A 600 40.46 21.48 -22.35
N VAL A 601 41.39 20.76 -21.72
CA VAL A 601 41.69 19.36 -21.99
C VAL A 601 41.31 18.55 -20.76
N PHE A 602 40.46 17.53 -20.93
CA PHE A 602 40.08 16.59 -19.89
C PHE A 602 40.83 15.29 -20.09
N ASN A 603 41.68 14.98 -19.12
CA ASN A 603 42.58 13.85 -19.19
C ASN A 603 41.96 12.60 -18.55
N PHE A 604 42.08 11.48 -19.25
CA PHE A 604 41.71 10.14 -18.81
C PHE A 604 43.00 9.31 -18.71
N THR A 605 43.70 9.44 -17.58
CA THR A 605 45.06 8.91 -17.37
C THR A 605 45.07 7.55 -16.70
N GLY A 606 46.14 6.78 -16.87
CA GLY A 606 46.37 5.47 -16.24
C GLY A 606 45.78 4.27 -16.99
N LEU A 607 44.91 4.50 -17.97
CA LEU A 607 44.27 3.45 -18.76
C LEU A 607 45.12 3.10 -19.99
N LYS A 608 45.59 1.85 -20.08
CA LYS A 608 46.48 1.36 -21.15
C LYS A 608 45.76 0.64 -22.28
N GLN A 609 44.67 -0.06 -21.97
CA GLN A 609 43.96 -0.90 -22.94
C GLN A 609 42.44 -0.83 -22.75
N VAL A 610 41.69 -0.84 -23.84
CA VAL A 610 40.22 -0.96 -23.83
C VAL A 610 39.77 -1.95 -24.89
N ASP A 611 38.72 -2.75 -24.66
CA ASP A 611 38.17 -3.57 -25.75
C ASP A 611 37.27 -2.74 -26.68
N LYS A 612 36.28 -2.04 -26.13
CA LYS A 612 35.45 -1.10 -26.86
C LYS A 612 35.51 0.29 -26.26
N LEU A 613 36.03 1.25 -27.01
CA LEU A 613 36.02 2.67 -26.64
C LEU A 613 35.01 3.41 -27.51
N THR A 614 34.01 4.04 -26.90
CA THR A 614 33.09 4.96 -27.56
C THR A 614 33.23 6.34 -26.95
N VAL A 615 33.63 7.31 -27.77
CA VAL A 615 33.68 8.72 -27.37
C VAL A 615 32.65 9.50 -28.16
N ASN A 616 31.73 10.16 -27.46
CA ASN A 616 30.67 10.93 -28.08
C ASN A 616 30.69 12.36 -27.54
N LEU A 617 31.08 13.33 -28.35
CA LEU A 617 31.13 14.74 -27.93
C LEU A 617 29.74 15.38 -27.77
N GLY A 618 28.66 14.68 -28.15
CA GLY A 618 27.28 15.04 -27.84
C GLY A 618 26.79 16.34 -28.48
N TYR A 619 25.67 16.87 -27.93
CA TYR A 619 25.10 18.16 -28.32
C TYR A 619 25.78 19.31 -27.56
N VAL A 620 26.83 19.86 -28.16
CA VAL A 620 27.57 21.03 -27.70
C VAL A 620 26.91 22.33 -28.20
N THR A 621 26.55 23.22 -27.27
CA THR A 621 25.98 24.56 -27.56
C THR A 621 27.01 25.70 -27.49
N GLU A 622 28.19 25.46 -26.92
CA GLU A 622 29.30 26.42 -26.79
C GLU A 622 30.61 25.84 -27.40
N ASN A 623 31.62 25.51 -26.59
CA ASN A 623 32.81 24.76 -27.00
C ASN A 623 32.84 23.39 -26.33
N ALA A 624 33.46 22.41 -26.99
CA ALA A 624 33.74 21.09 -26.42
C ALA A 624 35.16 21.06 -25.85
N ALA A 625 35.36 20.45 -24.68
CA ALA A 625 36.70 20.13 -24.20
C ALA A 625 37.35 19.04 -25.06
N ALA A 626 38.67 19.13 -25.25
CA ALA A 626 39.43 18.02 -25.80
C ALA A 626 39.43 16.87 -24.79
N LEU A 627 39.04 15.67 -25.21
CA LEU A 627 39.14 14.49 -24.35
C LEU A 627 40.44 13.77 -24.69
N CYS A 628 41.34 13.65 -23.72
CA CYS A 628 42.68 13.11 -23.93
C CYS A 628 42.89 11.81 -23.16
N PHE A 629 43.35 10.78 -23.85
CA PHE A 629 43.72 9.49 -23.29
C PHE A 629 45.24 9.29 -23.46
N PRO A 630 46.06 9.94 -22.62
CA PRO A 630 47.50 10.05 -22.87
C PRO A 630 48.27 8.73 -22.73
N ASP A 631 47.69 7.75 -22.04
CA ASP A 631 48.33 6.47 -21.71
C ASP A 631 47.74 5.27 -22.48
N LEU A 632 46.71 5.50 -23.32
CA LEU A 632 45.97 4.44 -24.01
C LEU A 632 46.75 3.92 -25.23
N GLU A 633 47.31 2.72 -25.12
CA GLU A 633 48.18 2.11 -26.13
C GLU A 633 47.42 1.25 -27.15
N GLU A 634 46.30 0.65 -26.75
CA GLU A 634 45.57 -0.32 -27.59
C GLU A 634 44.04 -0.31 -27.35
N VAL A 635 43.27 -0.38 -28.43
CA VAL A 635 41.83 -0.69 -28.41
C VAL A 635 41.59 -2.03 -29.11
N THR A 636 41.40 -3.13 -28.39
CA THR A 636 41.43 -4.48 -29.00
C THR A 636 40.24 -4.78 -29.91
N GLY A 637 39.08 -4.20 -29.60
CA GLY A 637 37.85 -4.34 -30.35
C GLY A 637 37.55 -3.08 -31.14
N LEU A 638 36.51 -2.33 -30.77
CA LEU A 638 36.01 -1.21 -31.57
C LEU A 638 36.32 0.15 -30.93
N LEU A 639 37.02 1.01 -31.68
CA LEU A 639 37.12 2.44 -31.42
C LEU A 639 36.03 3.18 -32.20
N THR A 640 35.10 3.81 -31.49
CA THR A 640 34.07 4.68 -32.07
C THR A 640 34.30 6.12 -31.61
N LEU A 641 34.59 7.01 -32.57
CA LEU A 641 34.73 8.44 -32.35
C LEU A 641 33.55 9.15 -33.01
N SER A 642 32.66 9.70 -32.19
CA SER A 642 31.49 10.48 -32.61
C SER A 642 31.68 11.94 -32.20
N GLU A 643 32.31 12.71 -33.07
CA GLU A 643 32.81 14.07 -32.79
C GLU A 643 31.99 15.12 -33.54
N GLY A 644 30.69 15.21 -33.25
CA GLY A 644 29.82 16.19 -33.90
C GLY A 644 28.53 16.50 -33.15
N SER A 645 28.20 17.80 -33.12
CA SER A 645 27.03 18.38 -32.45
C SER A 645 26.13 19.16 -33.42
N TYR A 646 24.86 19.26 -33.08
CA TYR A 646 23.89 20.23 -33.59
C TYR A 646 24.08 21.59 -32.92
N GLY A 647 24.48 22.62 -33.67
CA GLY A 647 24.52 24.00 -33.18
C GLY A 647 25.60 24.89 -33.81
N ASN A 648 25.53 26.20 -33.54
CA ASN A 648 26.59 27.16 -33.86
C ASN A 648 27.68 27.14 -32.77
N PHE A 649 28.40 26.02 -32.62
CA PHE A 649 29.56 25.96 -31.74
C PHE A 649 30.73 26.76 -32.35
N LYS A 650 31.59 27.35 -31.51
CA LYS A 650 32.74 28.14 -31.99
C LYS A 650 33.95 27.27 -32.28
N GLN A 651 34.24 26.27 -31.44
CA GLN A 651 35.40 25.39 -31.56
C GLN A 651 35.12 24.03 -30.89
N ILE A 652 35.40 22.93 -31.59
CA ILE A 652 35.43 21.56 -31.05
C ILE A 652 36.86 21.07 -31.24
N GLU A 653 37.48 20.63 -30.14
CA GLU A 653 38.80 20.01 -30.18
C GLU A 653 38.67 18.49 -30.41
N PRO A 654 39.56 17.87 -31.22
CA PRO A 654 39.58 16.42 -31.43
C PRO A 654 39.84 15.65 -30.13
N VAL A 655 39.36 14.42 -30.07
CA VAL A 655 39.82 13.44 -29.09
C VAL A 655 41.32 13.15 -29.33
N GLN A 656 42.10 13.22 -28.26
CA GLN A 656 43.55 13.07 -28.31
C GLN A 656 43.96 11.68 -27.84
N LEU A 657 44.59 10.92 -28.74
CA LEU A 657 45.05 9.54 -28.53
C LEU A 657 46.55 9.45 -28.91
N PRO A 658 47.45 10.13 -28.16
CA PRO A 658 48.83 10.39 -28.60
C PRO A 658 49.71 9.13 -28.70
N VAL A 659 49.40 8.09 -27.91
CA VAL A 659 50.21 6.85 -27.83
C VAL A 659 49.47 5.61 -28.32
N LEU A 660 48.27 5.76 -28.91
CA LEU A 660 47.48 4.64 -29.41
C LEU A 660 48.13 4.02 -30.64
N ARG A 661 48.58 2.77 -30.54
CA ARG A 661 49.32 2.05 -31.58
C ARG A 661 48.48 1.03 -32.34
N LYS A 662 47.51 0.40 -31.68
CA LYS A 662 46.72 -0.70 -32.27
C LYS A 662 45.23 -0.53 -32.00
N VAL A 663 44.42 -0.84 -33.01
CA VAL A 663 42.96 -0.85 -32.92
C VAL A 663 42.40 -2.09 -33.59
N GLY A 664 41.37 -2.73 -33.03
CA GLY A 664 40.67 -3.84 -33.68
C GLY A 664 39.87 -3.37 -34.89
N ALA A 665 38.96 -2.41 -34.72
CA ALA A 665 38.26 -1.71 -35.79
C ALA A 665 38.04 -0.24 -35.39
N LEU A 666 38.01 0.65 -36.38
CA LEU A 666 37.83 2.08 -36.16
C LEU A 666 36.61 2.57 -36.93
N THR A 667 35.71 3.24 -36.22
CA THR A 667 34.60 4.00 -36.83
C THR A 667 34.69 5.45 -36.37
N TYR A 668 34.91 6.35 -37.32
CA TYR A 668 34.90 7.78 -37.09
C TYR A 668 33.70 8.42 -37.77
N THR A 669 33.02 9.28 -37.03
CA THR A 669 31.92 10.11 -37.51
C THR A 669 32.02 11.47 -36.82
N GLY A 670 32.45 12.51 -37.54
CA GLY A 670 32.65 13.81 -36.92
C GLY A 670 32.64 14.97 -37.91
N VAL A 671 32.65 16.19 -37.37
CA VAL A 671 32.62 17.46 -38.11
C VAL A 671 33.90 18.29 -37.90
N ILE A 672 34.91 17.72 -37.25
CA ILE A 672 36.17 18.42 -36.99
C ILE A 672 37.05 18.46 -38.26
N PRO A 673 37.92 19.47 -38.41
CA PRO A 673 38.77 19.61 -39.61
C PRO A 673 39.83 18.53 -39.76
N VAL A 674 40.43 18.05 -38.67
CA VAL A 674 41.58 17.13 -38.72
C VAL A 674 41.35 15.92 -37.82
N LEU A 675 41.36 14.72 -38.41
CA LEU A 675 41.42 13.46 -37.67
C LEU A 675 42.88 13.05 -37.49
N GLU A 676 43.37 13.05 -36.26
CA GLU A 676 44.78 12.80 -35.96
C GLU A 676 44.97 11.63 -34.98
N LEU A 677 45.69 10.60 -35.43
CA LEU A 677 46.11 9.44 -34.62
C LEU A 677 47.61 9.20 -34.88
N PRO A 678 48.50 9.95 -34.20
CA PRO A 678 49.89 10.09 -34.62
C PRO A 678 50.73 8.83 -34.42
N ALA A 679 50.39 8.00 -33.43
CA ALA A 679 51.09 6.77 -33.09
C ALA A 679 50.46 5.50 -33.70
N LEU A 680 49.32 5.61 -34.40
CA LEU A 680 48.58 4.44 -34.86
C LEU A 680 49.37 3.67 -35.92
N GLU A 681 49.63 2.39 -35.67
CA GLU A 681 50.41 1.50 -36.54
C GLU A 681 49.55 0.49 -37.31
N SER A 682 48.46 0.01 -36.71
CA SER A 682 47.59 -0.99 -37.34
C SER A 682 46.13 -0.93 -36.89
N VAL A 683 45.22 -1.21 -37.82
CA VAL A 683 43.81 -1.52 -37.56
C VAL A 683 43.50 -2.93 -38.09
N GLU A 684 43.20 -3.91 -37.22
CA GLU A 684 43.07 -5.30 -37.66
C GLU A 684 41.88 -5.55 -38.60
N GLY A 685 40.79 -4.84 -38.36
CA GLY A 685 39.54 -4.86 -39.09
C GLY A 685 39.31 -3.59 -39.90
N GLU A 686 38.06 -3.15 -39.98
CA GLU A 686 37.70 -2.01 -40.81
C GLU A 686 38.15 -0.68 -40.18
N PHE A 687 38.85 0.13 -40.97
CA PHE A 687 39.10 1.53 -40.74
C PHE A 687 38.05 2.33 -41.53
N ARG A 688 36.98 2.76 -40.86
CA ARG A 688 35.87 3.49 -41.47
C ARG A 688 35.85 4.95 -41.00
N VAL A 689 35.92 5.86 -41.96
CA VAL A 689 35.84 7.31 -41.73
C VAL A 689 34.69 7.88 -42.56
N SER A 690 33.71 8.48 -41.87
CA SER A 690 32.76 9.38 -42.52
C SER A 690 33.41 10.75 -42.68
N THR A 691 33.83 11.09 -43.89
CA THR A 691 34.57 12.33 -44.21
C THR A 691 33.66 13.55 -44.36
N SER A 692 32.33 13.37 -44.36
CA SER A 692 31.39 14.47 -44.21
C SER A 692 30.20 14.05 -43.37
N TYR A 693 29.62 15.03 -42.68
CA TYR A 693 28.56 14.82 -41.72
C TYR A 693 27.58 15.99 -41.76
N GLN A 694 26.27 15.69 -41.66
CA GLN A 694 25.21 16.68 -41.67
C GLN A 694 24.22 16.42 -40.54
N ASN A 695 24.32 17.24 -39.51
CA ASN A 695 23.33 17.40 -38.44
C ASN A 695 23.24 18.90 -38.10
N GLY A 696 22.85 19.69 -39.11
CA GLY A 696 23.11 21.14 -39.19
C GLY A 696 23.73 21.51 -40.55
N PRO A 697 24.49 22.62 -40.66
CA PRO A 697 25.27 22.88 -41.87
C PRO A 697 26.25 21.74 -42.13
N VAL A 698 26.42 21.36 -43.40
CA VAL A 698 27.37 20.31 -43.79
C VAL A 698 28.78 20.73 -43.37
N ARG A 699 29.49 19.82 -42.72
CA ARG A 699 30.90 19.95 -42.36
C ARG A 699 31.66 18.76 -42.92
N MET A 700 32.90 19.02 -43.29
CA MET A 700 33.75 18.07 -43.99
C MET A 700 35.07 17.98 -43.26
N LEU A 701 35.60 16.76 -43.20
CA LEU A 701 36.95 16.50 -42.78
C LEU A 701 37.91 17.10 -43.82
N GLU A 702 38.87 17.90 -43.37
CA GLU A 702 39.86 18.54 -44.24
C GLU A 702 41.10 17.67 -44.38
N GLU A 703 41.52 17.02 -43.29
CA GLU A 703 42.77 16.27 -43.25
C GLU A 703 42.66 15.01 -42.37
N ILE A 704 43.38 13.95 -42.76
CA ILE A 704 43.63 12.75 -41.95
C ILE A 704 45.13 12.66 -41.70
N ARG A 705 45.55 12.52 -40.44
CA ARG A 705 46.96 12.44 -40.02
C ARG A 705 47.26 11.12 -39.30
N MET A 706 47.86 10.18 -40.03
CA MET A 706 48.20 8.84 -39.51
C MET A 706 49.56 8.37 -40.06
N PRO A 707 50.66 9.08 -39.73
CA PRO A 707 51.96 8.90 -40.40
C PRO A 707 52.57 7.51 -40.19
N ASN A 708 52.13 6.75 -39.19
CA ASN A 708 52.68 5.45 -38.82
C ASN A 708 51.78 4.27 -39.22
N LEU A 709 50.61 4.51 -39.82
CA LEU A 709 49.62 3.46 -40.11
C LEU A 709 50.12 2.58 -41.27
N LYS A 710 50.40 1.31 -40.98
CA LYS A 710 50.96 0.35 -41.94
C LYS A 710 49.95 -0.69 -42.42
N ASN A 711 48.98 -1.08 -41.60
CA ASN A 711 48.08 -2.18 -41.95
C ASN A 711 46.65 -1.85 -41.55
N VAL A 712 45.69 -2.14 -42.45
CA VAL A 712 44.26 -2.10 -42.16
C VAL A 712 43.57 -3.38 -42.65
N GLY A 713 42.55 -3.88 -41.96
CA GLY A 713 41.71 -4.97 -42.49
C GLY A 713 40.88 -4.52 -43.70
N GLY A 714 40.34 -3.30 -43.64
CA GLY A 714 39.67 -2.64 -44.76
C GLY A 714 39.74 -1.13 -44.64
N LEU A 715 40.03 -0.42 -45.73
CA LEU A 715 40.07 1.05 -45.77
C LEU A 715 38.76 1.58 -46.34
N VAL A 716 37.95 2.25 -45.51
CA VAL A 716 36.66 2.80 -45.93
C VAL A 716 36.60 4.31 -45.69
N LEU A 717 36.57 5.08 -46.77
CA LEU A 717 36.28 6.51 -46.75
C LEU A 717 34.93 6.74 -47.43
N THR A 718 33.98 7.25 -46.68
CA THR A 718 32.63 7.49 -47.17
C THR A 718 32.04 8.76 -46.56
N SER A 719 30.78 9.04 -46.86
CA SER A 719 30.01 10.12 -46.25
C SER A 719 28.90 9.55 -45.37
N ASN A 720 28.50 10.26 -44.31
CA ASN A 720 27.46 9.77 -43.42
C ASN A 720 26.06 9.80 -44.05
N ALA A 721 25.26 8.78 -43.75
CA ALA A 721 24.08 8.31 -44.48
C ALA A 721 22.79 9.16 -44.36
N TYR A 722 22.77 10.26 -43.59
CA TYR A 722 21.54 11.05 -43.38
C TYR A 722 21.09 11.84 -44.62
N SER A 723 22.00 12.13 -45.55
CA SER A 723 21.68 12.75 -46.84
C SER A 723 22.50 12.10 -47.94
N ALA A 724 21.82 11.72 -49.03
CA ALA A 724 22.44 11.09 -50.19
C ALA A 724 23.45 12.02 -50.88
N ASP A 725 23.32 13.34 -50.69
CA ASP A 725 24.04 14.38 -51.43
C ASP A 725 25.26 14.97 -50.70
N ASN A 726 25.66 14.39 -49.56
CA ASN A 726 26.84 14.87 -48.84
C ASN A 726 28.11 14.28 -49.43
N TYR A 727 28.85 15.09 -50.19
CA TYR A 727 30.18 14.76 -50.69
C TYR A 727 31.23 15.54 -49.92
N ASN A 728 32.39 14.94 -49.67
CA ASN A 728 33.55 15.70 -49.22
C ASN A 728 34.24 16.34 -50.43
N ASN A 729 34.38 17.67 -50.39
CA ASN A 729 34.96 18.47 -51.47
C ASN A 729 36.34 19.05 -51.10
N LEU A 730 36.96 18.57 -50.02
CA LEU A 730 38.19 19.14 -49.46
C LEU A 730 39.38 18.18 -49.56
N ILE A 731 39.15 16.87 -49.45
CA ILE A 731 40.21 15.85 -49.61
C ILE A 731 40.50 15.65 -51.10
N THR A 732 41.68 16.07 -51.56
CA THR A 732 42.11 16.01 -52.97
C THR A 732 43.01 14.83 -53.32
N ASP A 733 43.69 14.27 -52.33
CA ASP A 733 44.60 13.14 -52.46
C ASP A 733 44.60 12.26 -51.20
N LEU A 734 45.20 11.08 -51.30
CA LEU A 734 45.31 10.11 -50.19
C LEU A 734 46.74 10.01 -49.63
N SER A 735 47.57 11.05 -49.78
CA SER A 735 48.97 11.04 -49.32
C SER A 735 49.13 10.74 -47.83
N CYS A 736 48.08 11.01 -47.03
CA CYS A 736 47.96 10.62 -45.62
C CYS A 736 48.12 9.11 -45.36
N PHE A 737 47.92 8.26 -46.38
CA PHE A 737 48.10 6.81 -46.31
C PHE A 737 49.39 6.32 -46.97
N SER A 738 50.34 7.19 -47.32
CA SER A 738 51.61 6.79 -47.97
C SER A 738 52.47 5.80 -47.16
N ALA A 739 52.26 5.72 -45.85
CA ALA A 739 52.88 4.73 -44.97
C ALA A 739 52.18 3.36 -45.00
N LEU A 740 50.95 3.28 -45.51
CA LEU A 740 50.12 2.10 -45.52
C LEU A 740 50.71 1.04 -46.45
N GLU A 741 51.04 -0.12 -45.89
CA GLU A 741 51.68 -1.24 -46.56
C GLU A 741 50.68 -2.31 -46.99
N SER A 742 49.54 -2.46 -46.32
CA SER A 742 48.51 -3.44 -46.69
C SER A 742 47.09 -3.01 -46.28
N ALA A 743 46.11 -3.43 -47.08
CA ALA A 743 44.69 -3.39 -46.79
C ALA A 743 44.03 -4.68 -47.33
N GLY A 744 43.04 -5.25 -46.63
CA GLY A 744 42.26 -6.38 -47.16
C GLY A 744 41.29 -5.96 -48.27
N TYR A 745 40.74 -4.75 -48.19
CA TYR A 745 39.97 -4.11 -49.26
C TYR A 745 40.03 -2.58 -49.13
N VAL A 746 39.70 -1.89 -50.23
CA VAL A 746 39.59 -0.43 -50.31
C VAL A 746 38.19 -0.07 -50.80
N ASN A 747 37.49 0.76 -50.05
CA ASN A 747 36.20 1.33 -50.41
C ASN A 747 36.23 2.85 -50.22
N ILE A 748 36.33 3.60 -51.31
CA ILE A 748 36.43 5.06 -51.28
C ILE A 748 35.33 5.64 -52.14
N GLN A 749 34.39 6.34 -51.49
CA GLN A 749 33.20 6.85 -52.15
C GLN A 749 32.89 8.27 -51.72
N LYS A 750 32.26 9.05 -52.60
CA LYS A 750 31.72 10.39 -52.32
C LYS A 750 32.76 11.44 -51.91
N GLN A 751 33.96 11.37 -52.47
CA GLN A 751 35.02 12.37 -52.32
C GLN A 751 35.12 13.19 -53.63
N ALA A 752 34.31 14.23 -53.80
CA ALA A 752 34.16 14.92 -55.09
C ALA A 752 35.36 15.78 -55.51
N ALA A 753 36.33 16.01 -54.61
CA ALA A 753 37.60 16.67 -54.92
C ALA A 753 38.77 15.69 -55.09
N LEU A 754 38.59 14.41 -54.79
CA LEU A 754 39.66 13.41 -54.80
C LEU A 754 40.11 13.06 -56.23
N VAL A 755 41.34 13.44 -56.57
CA VAL A 755 41.95 13.26 -57.90
C VAL A 755 43.21 12.38 -57.91
N SER A 756 43.79 12.08 -56.74
CA SER A 756 45.00 11.24 -56.62
C SER A 756 44.85 10.11 -55.58
N PHE A 757 45.17 8.89 -55.99
CA PHE A 757 45.25 7.69 -55.17
C PHE A 757 46.70 7.25 -54.89
N GLU A 758 47.70 8.07 -55.22
CA GLU A 758 49.13 7.73 -55.11
C GLU A 758 49.54 7.27 -53.70
N GLY A 759 48.90 7.81 -52.65
CA GLY A 759 49.15 7.36 -51.27
C GLY A 759 48.82 5.88 -51.01
N LEU A 760 48.05 5.21 -51.88
CA LEU A 760 47.71 3.79 -51.77
C LEU A 760 48.55 2.88 -52.67
N GLU A 761 49.58 3.40 -53.36
CA GLU A 761 50.41 2.63 -54.31
C GLU A 761 50.93 1.29 -53.72
N LYS A 762 51.42 1.34 -52.47
CA LYS A 762 51.94 0.14 -51.77
C LYS A 762 50.84 -0.90 -51.48
N VAL A 763 49.62 -0.46 -51.24
CA VAL A 763 48.46 -1.31 -50.93
C VAL A 763 47.92 -1.97 -52.18
N ILE A 764 47.77 -1.20 -53.26
CA ILE A 764 47.16 -1.65 -54.52
C ILE A 764 47.82 -2.93 -55.04
N ASN A 765 49.14 -3.04 -54.92
CA ASN A 765 49.88 -4.23 -55.35
C ASN A 765 49.51 -5.52 -54.60
N LYS A 766 49.03 -5.41 -53.35
CA LYS A 766 48.69 -6.55 -52.49
C LYS A 766 47.21 -6.93 -52.48
N LEU A 767 46.35 -6.13 -53.11
CA LEU A 767 44.92 -6.42 -53.23
C LEU A 767 44.66 -7.60 -54.18
N GLU A 768 43.75 -8.51 -53.78
CA GLU A 768 43.38 -9.74 -54.48
C GLU A 768 41.96 -9.64 -55.07
N GLY A 769 41.86 -9.55 -56.40
CA GLY A 769 40.56 -9.56 -57.13
C GLY A 769 39.82 -8.22 -57.14
N GLU A 770 38.88 -8.06 -58.09
CA GLU A 770 38.09 -6.83 -58.28
C GLU A 770 37.22 -6.49 -57.07
N ASP A 771 36.72 -7.49 -56.33
CA ASP A 771 35.87 -7.29 -55.15
C ASP A 771 36.58 -6.55 -53.99
N SER A 772 37.91 -6.46 -54.04
CA SER A 772 38.73 -5.74 -53.06
C SER A 772 38.87 -4.23 -53.33
N TRP A 773 38.32 -3.73 -54.45
CA TRP A 773 38.42 -2.32 -54.87
C TRP A 773 37.06 -1.74 -55.26
N THR A 774 36.47 -0.95 -54.35
CA THR A 774 35.21 -0.24 -54.57
C THR A 774 35.46 1.26 -54.58
N VAL A 775 35.48 1.88 -55.76
CA VAL A 775 35.68 3.32 -55.90
C VAL A 775 34.59 3.90 -56.78
N SER A 776 33.78 4.82 -56.25
CA SER A 776 32.68 5.43 -56.99
C SER A 776 32.35 6.82 -56.46
N GLU A 777 31.75 7.66 -57.31
CA GLU A 777 31.25 8.97 -56.91
C GLU A 777 32.34 9.92 -56.36
N ASN A 778 33.60 9.72 -56.75
CA ASN A 778 34.71 10.64 -56.48
C ASN A 778 35.04 11.51 -57.72
N ALA A 779 35.95 12.48 -57.58
CA ALA A 779 36.41 13.26 -58.74
C ALA A 779 37.14 12.39 -59.78
N TYR A 780 37.89 11.38 -59.31
CA TYR A 780 38.54 10.34 -60.09
C TYR A 780 38.09 8.97 -59.58
N ASN A 781 37.63 8.09 -60.48
CA ASN A 781 37.14 6.75 -60.13
C ASN A 781 37.86 5.70 -60.99
N PRO A 782 39.15 5.44 -60.75
CA PRO A 782 39.88 4.44 -61.51
C PRO A 782 39.34 3.05 -61.23
N THR A 783 39.25 2.23 -62.27
CA THR A 783 38.95 0.79 -62.11
C THR A 783 40.12 0.06 -61.47
N PHE A 784 39.89 -1.16 -60.99
CA PHE A 784 40.94 -1.99 -60.40
C PHE A 784 42.10 -2.24 -61.38
N GLU A 785 41.79 -2.50 -62.66
CA GLU A 785 42.80 -2.68 -63.72
C GLU A 785 43.64 -1.42 -63.97
N GLN A 786 43.01 -0.24 -63.93
CA GLN A 786 43.71 1.04 -64.11
C GLN A 786 44.71 1.29 -62.97
N VAL A 787 44.31 1.07 -61.72
CA VAL A 787 45.23 1.25 -60.58
C VAL A 787 46.35 0.20 -60.56
N LYS A 788 46.10 -1.04 -61.00
CA LYS A 788 47.15 -2.06 -61.18
C LYS A 788 48.13 -1.71 -62.30
N ALA A 789 47.69 -0.95 -63.31
CA ALA A 789 48.54 -0.42 -64.37
C ALA A 789 49.31 0.86 -63.98
N GLY A 790 49.10 1.38 -62.76
CA GLY A 790 49.75 2.59 -62.25
C GLY A 790 49.02 3.90 -62.60
N GLU A 791 47.80 3.85 -63.12
CA GLU A 791 46.95 5.03 -63.34
C GLU A 791 46.36 5.49 -61.99
N LEU A 792 47.14 6.26 -61.22
CA LEU A 792 46.77 6.71 -59.87
C LEU A 792 46.30 8.17 -59.78
N VAL A 793 46.41 8.94 -60.86
CA VAL A 793 46.06 10.37 -60.91
C VAL A 793 45.21 10.65 -62.14
N LYS A 794 44.18 11.51 -61.97
CA LYS A 794 43.22 11.89 -63.01
C LYS A 794 43.81 12.65 -64.20
#